data_AF-A0A1C0TJ90-F1
#
_entry.id   AF-A0A1C0TJ90-F1
#
_cell.length_a   1.000
_cell.length_b   1.000
_cell.length_c   1.000
_cell.angle_alpha   90.00
_cell.angle_beta   90.00
_cell.angle_gamma   90.00
#
_symmetry.space_group_name_H-M   'P 1'
#
loop_
_entity.id
_entity.type
_entity.pdbx_description
1 polymer ?
#
loop_
_entity_poly.entity_id
_entity_poly.type
_entity_poly.pdbx_seq_one_letter_code
_entity_poly.pdbx_strand_id
1 'polypeptide(L)'
;MIQSQAQYEVLPLVSCVMPTCRRAHYLLQSIDYFNRQSYGNKELVIVYEQNSDLPDKLPAQDNIQLIQAPENASIGYKRSLGTKHATGLFIAQWDDDDWYSSERLAIQLEPIIEGKADITGLKNHLFFDVWRAQFWQADECLFDAMFRRGIAGGTLVFKREYWCEGRLDYQDSSLREDADFMECMISAGANLFAVDGYAHFVYLRHLNNTWSFVSGKLIQASAWQKVSTPDWIKEDLCFYNQVKQAHFSQYTGSLPLNVEESSVVELSCVLHITECSQFKRALVLLEKQTVKPQEIIVYHPDTLPIENLFISVNIIHFLPYEEGTQLSTWFEERLAGLINCDYVMNWPNSQAWVSKRWLEIQYTYLRQHNLDATGLSQPFFFFPSQQEFWQYIASDNQINAWLHSESLCCTKEFYLEKHRGFNRALGFNIQPHQHLEHFLAFAEDTAPIPNNEHDPKWFPYQREAIKELYDELDITQLIKCAPMAAMLFVSICLSLLPTWHVAASQSADSIEQRSFNAEFFSQYNPQTVLDMVYRLPGFAFENTDSARGFGGNVGNVLVNGARPVVKSESLDNVLSRISADQVLKINVYRGSKIPLVTSGKVMVADVILIQSKTSGTVEGQLTQFYDGSVLPKLALQLSTQWQGWDTSVGLEASGSPGYRTAQIRQLNREGKVTDQAFEVLDEETENLKFTGQLKQSKGQNEIVLTGKVGRENYLGDTTRYDASSQFGHMGETIRELNVDNATKNAELGVDWTLNLASYRWQNMGIFVVDDKQYANDDITFDQLSLAENVALWRQQELKTELILRSTLEAQKKESIAPRLGIEVAENRMQSEVDLIAQGGKEVTNVAELRAEVFADISYTHSHSLSSEFGLTYETSKIDVDAAEDESQSLSYWKPRWQTSWTPKKGTSLNWLAEHRVSQLNFSDFARSVDAGDGRNQAGNTGLKPEQTTELATQYQWYFSERGNVKVKLFHQWQKDVLEHIAFTQSSGGLANVGDARFWGSHLEVAFELSPILDNALFEISYEHKNSDFDNPSGRTERLSNYIPDWIWMNFRHDIPRYKSSWGLEYWGDYTEPFFYAHETLLVQGNKRLKGFIESSLLDGVKLRFEVTHMNTGRFIRTRTFYSDELAIGEEVADRTHKAEYRLSLWYRF
;
A
#
# COMPACT_ATOMS: atom_id res chain seq x y z
N MET A 1 0.70 -49.59 64.14
CA MET A 1 -0.17 -50.47 63.34
C MET A 1 -1.57 -49.88 63.36
N ILE A 2 -2.15 -49.65 62.18
CA ILE A 2 -3.57 -49.76 61.82
C ILE A 2 -3.57 -49.75 60.28
N GLN A 3 -4.42 -50.57 59.67
CA GLN A 3 -4.58 -50.59 58.22
C GLN A 3 -5.70 -49.63 57.84
N SER A 4 -5.50 -48.80 56.81
CA SER A 4 -6.56 -48.22 56.00
C SER A 4 -6.46 -48.83 54.61
N GLN A 5 -7.58 -49.27 54.04
CA GLN A 5 -7.58 -50.03 52.79
C GLN A 5 -7.21 -49.11 51.62
N ALA A 6 -6.26 -49.55 50.79
CA ALA A 6 -6.14 -49.03 49.44
C ALA A 6 -7.37 -49.50 48.66
N GLN A 7 -8.30 -48.59 48.36
CA GLN A 7 -9.20 -48.79 47.23
C GLN A 7 -8.36 -48.76 45.97
N TYR A 8 -8.46 -49.78 45.13
CA TYR A 8 -7.98 -49.70 43.77
C TYR A 8 -8.91 -48.74 43.03
N GLU A 9 -8.50 -47.47 42.90
CA GLU A 9 -9.14 -46.57 41.95
C GLU A 9 -8.91 -47.14 40.54
N VAL A 10 -10.01 -47.52 39.89
CA VAL A 10 -9.96 -48.00 38.51
C VAL A 10 -9.67 -46.79 37.64
N LEU A 11 -8.44 -46.70 37.13
CA LEU A 11 -8.02 -45.63 36.21
C LEU A 11 -9.07 -45.50 35.10
N PRO A 12 -9.67 -44.31 34.87
CA PRO A 12 -10.65 -44.12 33.81
C PRO A 12 -10.04 -44.38 32.43
N LEU A 13 -10.82 -44.93 31.50
CA LEU A 13 -10.36 -45.27 30.17
C LEU A 13 -10.08 -44.00 29.34
N VAL A 14 -8.90 -43.93 28.73
CA VAL A 14 -8.54 -42.94 27.71
C VAL A 14 -8.47 -43.58 26.32
N SER A 15 -9.01 -42.88 25.32
CA SER A 15 -8.95 -43.27 23.92
C SER A 15 -7.95 -42.39 23.18
N CYS A 16 -6.83 -42.97 22.75
CA CYS A 16 -5.94 -42.32 21.81
C CYS A 16 -6.57 -42.36 20.41
N VAL A 17 -6.77 -41.22 19.76
CA VAL A 17 -7.33 -41.11 18.41
C VAL A 17 -6.21 -40.77 17.44
N MET A 18 -5.91 -41.72 16.55
CA MET A 18 -4.76 -41.70 15.65
C MET A 18 -5.20 -41.66 14.18
N PRO A 19 -5.23 -40.47 13.55
CA PRO A 19 -5.37 -40.38 12.10
C PRO A 19 -4.08 -40.86 11.41
N THR A 20 -4.22 -41.59 10.30
CA THR A 20 -3.07 -41.98 9.45
C THR A 20 -3.43 -41.90 7.96
N CYS A 21 -2.40 -41.80 7.11
CA CYS A 21 -2.46 -41.90 5.66
C CYS A 21 -1.03 -42.15 5.12
N ARG A 22 -0.82 -43.20 4.33
CA ARG A 22 0.44 -43.52 3.60
C ARG A 22 1.71 -43.58 4.47
N ARG A 23 1.57 -43.86 5.78
CA ARG A 23 2.63 -43.74 6.82
C ARG A 23 2.86 -45.01 7.65
N ALA A 24 2.56 -46.19 7.10
CA ALA A 24 2.64 -47.50 7.79
C ALA A 24 3.91 -47.78 8.62
N HIS A 25 5.05 -47.18 8.27
CA HIS A 25 6.31 -47.29 9.02
C HIS A 25 6.32 -46.46 10.31
N TYR A 26 5.79 -45.23 10.29
CA TYR A 26 5.58 -44.41 11.48
C TYR A 26 4.49 -45.00 12.38
N LEU A 27 3.41 -45.55 11.79
CA LEU A 27 2.32 -46.20 12.51
C LEU A 27 2.81 -47.29 13.48
N LEU A 28 3.72 -48.17 13.05
CA LEU A 28 4.30 -49.22 13.90
C LEU A 28 5.07 -48.65 15.10
N GLN A 29 5.83 -47.58 14.88
CA GLN A 29 6.60 -46.92 15.93
C GLN A 29 5.67 -46.19 16.93
N SER A 30 4.63 -45.50 16.43
CA SER A 30 3.64 -44.82 17.28
C SER A 30 2.74 -45.80 18.05
N ILE A 31 2.54 -47.03 17.54
CA ILE A 31 1.93 -48.14 18.29
C ILE A 31 2.85 -48.63 19.44
N ASP A 32 4.18 -48.63 19.29
CA ASP A 32 5.09 -48.88 20.42
C ASP A 32 5.01 -47.75 21.46
N TYR A 33 4.99 -46.49 21.00
CA TYR A 33 4.80 -45.32 21.86
C TYR A 33 3.49 -45.38 22.66
N PHE A 34 2.42 -45.88 22.06
CA PHE A 34 1.15 -46.16 22.74
C PHE A 34 1.31 -47.30 23.75
N ASN A 35 1.86 -48.45 23.34
CA ASN A 35 2.03 -49.63 24.20
C ASN A 35 2.84 -49.33 25.46
N ARG A 36 3.95 -48.58 25.32
CA ARG A 36 4.86 -48.21 26.42
C ARG A 36 4.34 -47.12 27.36
N GLN A 37 3.12 -46.60 27.15
CA GLN A 37 2.52 -45.63 28.09
C GLN A 37 2.35 -46.25 29.49
N SER A 38 2.81 -45.58 30.53
CA SER A 38 2.65 -45.99 31.94
C SER A 38 1.19 -46.01 32.38
N TYR A 39 0.34 -45.17 31.76
CA TYR A 39 -1.10 -45.18 31.98
C TYR A 39 -1.73 -46.50 31.48
N GLY A 40 -2.27 -47.29 32.41
CA GLY A 40 -2.66 -48.68 32.15
C GLY A 40 -3.97 -48.86 31.38
N ASN A 41 -5.00 -48.06 31.66
CA ASN A 41 -6.33 -48.24 31.07
C ASN A 41 -6.51 -47.37 29.83
N LYS A 42 -6.05 -47.87 28.67
CA LYS A 42 -5.99 -47.13 27.41
C LYS A 42 -6.41 -48.00 26.22
N GLU A 43 -7.10 -47.38 25.27
CA GLU A 43 -7.38 -47.94 23.93
C GLU A 43 -6.82 -47.00 22.85
N LEU A 44 -6.59 -47.54 21.64
CA LEU A 44 -6.13 -46.80 20.48
C LEU A 44 -7.13 -46.98 19.33
N VAL A 45 -7.67 -45.88 18.82
CA VAL A 45 -8.57 -45.84 17.66
C VAL A 45 -7.78 -45.30 16.47
N ILE A 46 -7.33 -46.21 15.61
CA ILE A 46 -6.60 -45.87 14.37
C ILE A 46 -7.61 -45.61 13.26
N VAL A 47 -7.53 -44.42 12.65
CA VAL A 47 -8.43 -43.97 11.59
C VAL A 47 -7.65 -43.82 10.28
N TYR A 48 -7.95 -44.71 9.33
CA TYR A 48 -7.19 -44.92 8.09
C TYR A 48 -8.11 -44.86 6.87
N GLU A 49 -7.59 -44.66 5.66
CA GLU A 49 -8.40 -44.58 4.44
C GLU A 49 -8.37 -45.90 3.67
N GLN A 50 -7.17 -46.43 3.44
CA GLN A 50 -6.90 -47.59 2.60
C GLN A 50 -6.12 -48.64 3.38
N ASN A 51 -6.30 -49.92 3.06
CA ASN A 51 -5.55 -51.00 3.70
C ASN A 51 -4.02 -50.91 3.50
N SER A 52 -3.56 -50.10 2.52
CA SER A 52 -2.17 -49.71 2.27
C SER A 52 -1.60 -48.66 3.22
N ASP A 53 -2.43 -47.97 4.00
CA ASP A 53 -1.97 -47.10 5.11
C ASP A 53 -1.47 -47.93 6.29
N LEU A 54 -1.94 -49.18 6.39
CA LEU A 54 -1.65 -50.11 7.47
C LEU A 54 -0.47 -51.04 7.07
N PRO A 55 0.38 -51.43 8.03
CA PRO A 55 1.44 -52.42 7.78
C PRO A 55 0.85 -53.81 7.55
N ASP A 56 1.52 -54.64 6.73
CA ASP A 56 1.14 -56.02 6.36
C ASP A 56 0.61 -56.89 7.52
N LYS A 57 1.11 -56.64 8.74
CA LYS A 57 0.68 -57.26 9.99
C LYS A 57 0.70 -56.26 11.13
N LEU A 58 -0.46 -55.72 11.47
CA LEU A 58 -0.65 -55.03 12.75
C LEU A 58 -0.54 -56.01 13.93
N PRO A 59 -0.08 -55.55 15.11
CA PRO A 59 -0.15 -56.33 16.34
C PRO A 59 -1.60 -56.68 16.69
N ALA A 60 -1.89 -57.96 16.93
CA ALA A 60 -3.19 -58.39 17.41
C ALA A 60 -3.33 -58.05 18.90
N GLN A 61 -4.04 -56.96 19.21
CA GLN A 61 -4.24 -56.44 20.56
C GLN A 61 -5.70 -56.04 20.77
N ASP A 62 -6.33 -56.52 21.84
CA ASP A 62 -7.77 -56.32 22.12
C ASP A 62 -8.16 -54.86 22.43
N ASN A 63 -7.17 -53.97 22.61
CA ASN A 63 -7.34 -52.54 22.87
C ASN A 63 -6.91 -51.63 21.69
N ILE A 64 -6.71 -52.20 20.49
CA ILE A 64 -6.58 -51.41 19.25
C ILE A 64 -7.83 -51.62 18.38
N GLN A 65 -8.50 -50.53 18.04
CA GLN A 65 -9.62 -50.49 17.11
C GLN A 65 -9.19 -49.84 15.79
N LEU A 66 -9.60 -50.45 14.67
CA LEU A 66 -9.38 -49.92 13.33
C LEU A 66 -10.69 -49.39 12.77
N ILE A 67 -10.69 -48.14 12.31
CA ILE A 67 -11.83 -47.46 11.71
C ILE A 67 -11.45 -46.96 10.33
N GLN A 68 -12.17 -47.41 9.30
CA GLN A 68 -11.96 -46.92 7.94
C GLN A 68 -12.76 -45.64 7.70
N ALA A 69 -12.07 -44.57 7.28
CA ALA A 69 -12.62 -43.32 6.79
C ALA A 69 -12.81 -43.35 5.25
N PRO A 70 -13.55 -42.40 4.66
CA PRO A 70 -13.51 -42.15 3.22
C PRO A 70 -12.10 -41.81 2.73
N GLU A 71 -11.81 -42.11 1.46
CA GLU A 71 -10.55 -41.70 0.82
C GLU A 71 -10.45 -40.17 0.73
N ASN A 72 -9.25 -39.64 0.96
CA ASN A 72 -8.92 -38.22 1.11
C ASN A 72 -9.64 -37.49 2.26
N ALA A 73 -10.21 -38.21 3.24
CA ALA A 73 -10.80 -37.60 4.43
C ALA A 73 -9.76 -36.77 5.23
N SER A 74 -10.14 -35.56 5.63
CA SER A 74 -9.25 -34.64 6.34
C SER A 74 -8.81 -35.18 7.71
N ILE A 75 -7.73 -34.60 8.26
CA ILE A 75 -7.26 -34.96 9.61
C ILE A 75 -8.38 -34.69 10.63
N GLY A 76 -9.09 -33.57 10.51
CA GLY A 76 -10.21 -33.21 11.38
C GLY A 76 -11.37 -34.19 11.27
N TYR A 77 -11.80 -34.54 10.05
CA TYR A 77 -12.81 -35.58 9.85
C TYR A 77 -12.40 -36.91 10.50
N LYS A 78 -11.12 -37.31 10.36
CA LYS A 78 -10.59 -38.52 11.00
C LYS A 78 -10.56 -38.40 12.53
N ARG A 79 -10.20 -37.24 13.10
CA ARG A 79 -10.27 -36.98 14.55
C ARG A 79 -11.72 -37.05 15.06
N SER A 80 -12.70 -36.49 14.33
CA SER A 80 -14.14 -36.63 14.62
C SER A 80 -14.60 -38.08 14.58
N LEU A 81 -14.28 -38.81 13.50
CA LEU A 81 -14.68 -40.20 13.33
C LEU A 81 -14.06 -41.12 14.39
N GLY A 82 -12.79 -40.91 14.75
CA GLY A 82 -12.15 -41.62 15.85
C GLY A 82 -12.77 -41.29 17.21
N THR A 83 -13.09 -40.02 17.48
CA THR A 83 -13.75 -39.58 18.73
C THR A 83 -15.19 -40.10 18.86
N LYS A 84 -15.87 -40.29 17.72
CA LYS A 84 -17.17 -40.97 17.63
C LYS A 84 -17.09 -42.44 18.01
N HIS A 85 -16.07 -43.15 17.54
CA HIS A 85 -15.89 -44.59 17.78
C HIS A 85 -15.23 -44.96 19.11
N ALA A 86 -14.47 -44.04 19.71
CA ALA A 86 -13.92 -44.15 21.06
C ALA A 86 -14.93 -44.64 22.11
N THR A 87 -14.46 -45.32 23.15
CA THR A 87 -15.25 -45.78 24.30
C THR A 87 -14.82 -45.12 25.63
N GLY A 88 -13.65 -44.47 25.66
CA GLY A 88 -13.09 -43.79 26.82
C GLY A 88 -13.88 -42.57 27.31
N LEU A 89 -13.58 -42.20 28.57
CA LEU A 89 -14.05 -40.98 29.22
C LEU A 89 -13.23 -39.75 28.79
N PHE A 90 -11.95 -39.98 28.49
CA PHE A 90 -11.03 -38.99 27.98
C PHE A 90 -10.58 -39.35 26.56
N ILE A 91 -10.35 -38.34 25.74
CA ILE A 91 -9.78 -38.47 24.40
C ILE A 91 -8.38 -37.88 24.42
N ALA A 92 -7.42 -38.55 23.78
CA ALA A 92 -6.08 -38.04 23.52
C ALA A 92 -5.84 -37.99 22.01
N GLN A 93 -5.46 -36.84 21.47
CA GLN A 93 -4.96 -36.75 20.10
C GLN A 93 -3.61 -37.46 20.01
N TRP A 94 -3.38 -38.21 18.94
CA TRP A 94 -2.23 -39.09 18.84
C TRP A 94 -1.76 -39.24 17.40
N ASP A 95 -0.86 -38.37 16.97
CA ASP A 95 -0.42 -38.33 15.58
C ASP A 95 0.63 -39.44 15.32
N ASP A 96 0.74 -39.89 14.07
CA ASP A 96 1.50 -41.10 13.75
C ASP A 96 3.01 -40.85 13.56
N ASP A 97 3.41 -39.64 13.16
CA ASP A 97 4.80 -39.23 12.90
C ASP A 97 5.57 -38.76 14.14
N ASP A 98 4.89 -38.18 15.14
CA ASP A 98 5.48 -37.55 16.32
C ASP A 98 6.07 -38.52 17.38
N TRP A 99 6.97 -38.00 18.22
CA TRP A 99 7.58 -38.78 19.32
C TRP A 99 6.86 -38.55 20.65
N TYR A 100 6.56 -39.63 21.37
CA TYR A 100 5.95 -39.58 22.71
C TYR A 100 6.74 -40.42 23.74
N SER A 101 6.96 -39.83 24.92
CA SER A 101 7.53 -40.54 26.09
C SER A 101 6.54 -41.51 26.72
N SER A 102 7.01 -42.48 27.51
CA SER A 102 6.16 -43.40 28.28
C SER A 102 5.19 -42.71 29.26
N GLU A 103 5.46 -41.48 29.68
CA GLU A 103 4.66 -40.81 30.71
C GLU A 103 3.61 -39.83 30.16
N ARG A 104 3.53 -39.64 28.84
CA ARG A 104 2.67 -38.62 28.20
C ARG A 104 1.23 -38.68 28.72
N LEU A 105 0.59 -39.85 28.66
CA LEU A 105 -0.81 -40.00 29.10
C LEU A 105 -0.96 -39.77 30.61
N ALA A 106 0.01 -40.17 31.43
CA ALA A 106 -0.06 -39.99 32.87
C ALA A 106 -0.04 -38.51 33.26
N ILE A 107 0.94 -37.74 32.75
CA ILE A 107 1.08 -36.30 33.08
C ILE A 107 -0.04 -35.43 32.51
N GLN A 108 -0.62 -35.82 31.36
CA GLN A 108 -1.74 -35.08 30.75
C GLN A 108 -3.09 -35.42 31.38
N LEU A 109 -3.25 -36.60 31.98
CA LEU A 109 -4.48 -37.00 32.67
C LEU A 109 -4.51 -36.61 34.16
N GLU A 110 -3.36 -36.51 34.85
CA GLU A 110 -3.31 -36.14 36.27
C GLU A 110 -4.09 -34.84 36.57
N PRO A 111 -3.87 -33.69 35.88
CA PRO A 111 -4.63 -32.47 36.11
C PRO A 111 -6.14 -32.61 35.83
N ILE A 112 -6.55 -33.49 34.91
CA ILE A 112 -7.96 -33.70 34.55
C ILE A 112 -8.65 -34.59 35.59
N ILE A 113 -7.97 -35.63 36.07
CA ILE A 113 -8.46 -36.55 37.11
C ILE A 113 -8.54 -35.85 38.47
N GLU A 114 -7.59 -34.98 38.81
CA GLU A 114 -7.65 -34.12 40.00
C GLU A 114 -8.70 -32.99 39.90
N GLY A 115 -9.37 -32.82 38.76
CA GLY A 115 -10.37 -31.78 38.54
C GLY A 115 -9.80 -30.36 38.44
N LYS A 116 -8.50 -30.22 38.14
CA LYS A 116 -7.81 -28.94 37.89
C LYS A 116 -7.96 -28.46 36.44
N ALA A 117 -8.30 -29.37 35.52
CA ALA A 117 -8.40 -29.12 34.09
C ALA A 117 -9.57 -29.88 33.44
N ASP A 118 -10.02 -29.38 32.28
CA ASP A 118 -10.94 -30.05 31.36
C ASP A 118 -10.22 -30.48 30.07
N ILE A 119 -9.18 -29.73 29.71
CA ILE A 119 -8.26 -29.97 28.59
C ILE A 119 -6.83 -29.81 29.12
N THR A 120 -5.92 -30.70 28.72
CA THR A 120 -4.47 -30.45 28.80
C THR A 120 -3.84 -30.49 27.41
N GLY A 121 -2.75 -29.76 27.24
CA GLY A 121 -1.94 -29.76 26.03
C GLY A 121 -0.48 -29.47 26.37
N LEU A 122 0.45 -29.93 25.53
CA LEU A 122 1.87 -29.81 25.79
C LEU A 122 2.42 -28.50 25.21
N LYS A 123 3.11 -27.71 26.06
CA LYS A 123 4.00 -26.64 25.61
C LYS A 123 5.40 -27.24 25.45
N ASN A 124 5.90 -27.32 24.22
CA ASN A 124 7.18 -27.97 23.92
C ASN A 124 7.93 -27.29 22.79
N HIS A 125 9.05 -26.66 23.13
CA HIS A 125 9.86 -25.91 22.19
C HIS A 125 10.75 -26.77 21.27
N LEU A 126 10.75 -28.10 21.41
CA LEU A 126 11.73 -29.00 20.80
C LEU A 126 11.21 -29.76 19.56
N PHE A 127 11.97 -29.67 18.48
CA PHE A 127 11.72 -30.28 17.17
C PHE A 127 12.89 -31.19 16.76
N PHE A 128 12.61 -32.22 15.95
CA PHE A 128 13.64 -33.06 15.32
C PHE A 128 13.50 -33.10 13.79
N ASP A 129 14.51 -32.55 13.10
CA ASP A 129 14.68 -32.65 11.65
C ASP A 129 15.30 -34.02 11.31
N VAL A 130 14.45 -34.93 10.81
CA VAL A 130 14.83 -36.32 10.52
C VAL A 130 15.92 -36.39 9.44
N TRP A 131 15.84 -35.55 8.42
CA TRP A 131 16.74 -35.60 7.26
C TRP A 131 18.12 -35.07 7.57
N ARG A 132 18.20 -33.95 8.30
CA ARG A 132 19.47 -33.41 8.79
C ARG A 132 19.98 -34.18 10.01
N ALA A 133 19.13 -35.01 10.62
CA ALA A 133 19.33 -35.69 11.90
C ALA A 133 19.72 -34.71 13.02
N GLN A 134 18.93 -33.63 13.16
CA GLN A 134 19.27 -32.46 14.00
C GLN A 134 18.10 -32.01 14.86
N PHE A 135 18.36 -31.78 16.14
CA PHE A 135 17.40 -31.19 17.06
C PHE A 135 17.46 -29.66 17.04
N TRP A 136 16.29 -29.05 17.09
CA TRP A 136 16.11 -27.60 17.07
C TRP A 136 15.14 -27.20 18.18
N GLN A 137 15.48 -26.14 18.91
CA GLN A 137 14.64 -25.53 19.91
C GLN A 137 14.20 -24.14 19.42
N ALA A 138 12.90 -23.86 19.43
CA ALA A 138 12.38 -22.49 19.29
C ALA A 138 12.49 -21.74 20.63
N ASP A 139 12.59 -20.41 20.63
CA ASP A 139 12.33 -19.65 21.86
C ASP A 139 10.83 -19.61 22.22
N GLU A 140 10.51 -19.04 23.38
CA GLU A 140 9.13 -19.03 23.88
C GLU A 140 8.21 -18.14 23.04
N CYS A 141 8.70 -16.99 22.58
CA CYS A 141 7.92 -16.04 21.77
C CYS A 141 7.63 -16.62 20.37
N LEU A 142 8.63 -17.24 19.75
CA LEU A 142 8.48 -17.92 18.46
C LEU A 142 7.51 -19.10 18.57
N PHE A 143 7.60 -19.92 19.63
CA PHE A 143 6.68 -21.03 19.81
C PHE A 143 5.25 -20.59 20.07
N ASP A 144 5.03 -19.55 20.88
CA ASP A 144 3.70 -19.00 21.17
C ASP A 144 3.09 -18.22 19.97
N ALA A 145 3.91 -17.81 19.00
CA ALA A 145 3.48 -17.32 17.69
C ALA A 145 3.19 -18.45 16.69
N MET A 146 3.98 -19.53 16.72
CA MET A 146 3.78 -20.73 15.90
C MET A 146 2.55 -21.55 16.29
N PHE A 147 2.24 -21.60 17.59
CA PHE A 147 1.21 -22.47 18.14
C PHE A 147 0.16 -21.70 18.92
N ARG A 148 -1.11 -21.99 18.66
CA ARG A 148 -2.24 -21.31 19.29
C ARG A 148 -2.15 -21.46 20.82
N ARG A 149 -2.04 -20.33 21.54
CA ARG A 149 -1.87 -20.26 23.01
C ARG A 149 -0.60 -20.97 23.53
N GLY A 150 0.41 -21.21 22.68
CA GLY A 150 1.61 -21.93 23.08
C GLY A 150 1.39 -23.43 23.35
N ILE A 151 0.41 -24.05 22.68
CA ILE A 151 0.09 -25.48 22.80
C ILE A 151 0.29 -26.19 21.46
N ALA A 152 1.10 -27.24 21.44
CA ALA A 152 1.19 -28.13 20.28
C ALA A 152 -0.16 -28.87 20.10
N GLY A 153 -0.93 -28.51 19.07
CA GLY A 153 -2.34 -28.89 18.96
C GLY A 153 -2.58 -30.40 18.98
N GLY A 154 -1.91 -31.17 18.11
CA GLY A 154 -1.92 -32.64 18.08
C GLY A 154 -1.58 -33.37 19.40
N THR A 155 -1.19 -32.64 20.46
CA THR A 155 -0.94 -33.21 21.79
C THR A 155 -2.14 -33.16 22.74
N LEU A 156 -3.27 -32.56 22.36
CA LEU A 156 -4.41 -32.30 23.25
C LEU A 156 -5.01 -33.57 23.87
N VAL A 157 -5.35 -33.48 25.16
CA VAL A 157 -6.11 -34.49 25.91
C VAL A 157 -7.28 -33.81 26.62
N PHE A 158 -8.50 -34.33 26.48
CA PHE A 158 -9.72 -33.65 26.95
C PHE A 158 -10.82 -34.62 27.39
N LYS A 159 -11.78 -34.14 28.18
CA LYS A 159 -12.99 -34.90 28.54
C LYS A 159 -13.90 -35.06 27.33
N ARG A 160 -14.30 -36.30 27.04
CA ARG A 160 -15.13 -36.63 25.85
C ARG A 160 -16.47 -35.89 25.82
N GLU A 161 -16.99 -35.44 26.95
CA GLU A 161 -18.22 -34.65 27.04
C GLU A 161 -18.15 -33.30 26.32
N TYR A 162 -16.95 -32.78 26.01
CA TYR A 162 -16.75 -31.61 25.17
C TYR A 162 -16.77 -31.92 23.66
N TRP A 163 -16.96 -33.18 23.25
CA TRP A 163 -17.18 -33.53 21.85
C TRP A 163 -18.63 -33.94 21.60
N CYS A 164 -19.23 -33.38 20.56
CA CYS A 164 -20.59 -33.68 20.13
C CYS A 164 -20.69 -33.54 18.61
N GLU A 165 -20.93 -34.68 17.93
CA GLU A 165 -20.99 -34.81 16.47
C GLU A 165 -21.76 -33.65 15.80
N GLY A 166 -21.09 -32.94 14.89
CA GLY A 166 -21.69 -31.83 14.11
C GLY A 166 -22.12 -30.60 14.93
N ARG A 167 -21.68 -30.46 16.18
CA ARG A 167 -22.02 -29.30 17.05
C ARG A 167 -20.84 -28.73 17.81
N LEU A 168 -20.04 -29.57 18.43
CA LEU A 168 -18.80 -29.21 19.11
C LEU A 168 -17.80 -30.29 18.72
N ASP A 169 -17.17 -30.05 17.58
CA ASP A 169 -16.54 -31.07 16.75
C ASP A 169 -15.33 -30.46 16.04
N TYR A 170 -14.45 -31.29 15.48
CA TYR A 170 -13.37 -30.81 14.62
C TYR A 170 -13.95 -30.23 13.33
N GLN A 171 -13.28 -29.23 12.77
CA GLN A 171 -13.57 -28.77 11.40
C GLN A 171 -13.08 -29.82 10.40
N ASP A 172 -13.72 -29.91 9.23
CA ASP A 172 -13.27 -30.77 8.12
C ASP A 172 -12.08 -30.12 7.40
N SER A 173 -10.93 -30.13 8.10
CA SER A 173 -9.66 -29.52 7.69
C SER A 173 -8.48 -30.43 8.08
N SER A 174 -7.38 -30.32 7.35
CA SER A 174 -6.10 -30.97 7.67
C SER A 174 -5.05 -30.00 8.22
N LEU A 175 -5.46 -28.77 8.55
CA LEU A 175 -4.62 -27.74 9.15
C LEU A 175 -5.42 -26.95 10.19
N ARG A 176 -4.86 -26.79 11.40
CA ARG A 176 -5.43 -26.02 12.53
C ARG A 176 -6.73 -26.58 13.10
N GLU A 177 -7.14 -27.79 12.71
CA GLU A 177 -8.38 -28.44 13.16
C GLU A 177 -8.36 -28.72 14.67
N ASP A 178 -7.16 -29.02 15.19
CA ASP A 178 -6.84 -29.26 16.59
C ASP A 178 -6.96 -27.98 17.45
N ALA A 179 -6.36 -26.89 16.99
CA ALA A 179 -6.31 -25.60 17.67
C ALA A 179 -7.65 -24.86 17.62
N ASP A 180 -8.40 -24.98 16.53
CA ASP A 180 -9.76 -24.42 16.46
C ASP A 180 -10.74 -25.22 17.32
N PHE A 181 -10.64 -26.56 17.34
CA PHE A 181 -11.45 -27.36 18.26
C PHE A 181 -11.12 -27.04 19.73
N MET A 182 -9.86 -26.83 20.09
CA MET A 182 -9.45 -26.34 21.42
C MET A 182 -10.13 -25.00 21.77
N GLU A 183 -10.10 -24.02 20.86
CA GLU A 183 -10.77 -22.72 21.09
C GLU A 183 -12.29 -22.85 21.21
N CYS A 184 -12.92 -23.78 20.47
CA CYS A 184 -14.33 -24.09 20.61
C CYS A 184 -14.66 -24.72 21.98
N MET A 185 -13.86 -25.68 22.46
CA MET A 185 -14.05 -26.27 23.80
C MET A 185 -13.85 -25.23 24.92
N ILE A 186 -12.83 -24.36 24.82
CA ILE A 186 -12.61 -23.26 25.77
C ILE A 186 -13.79 -22.28 25.73
N SER A 187 -14.32 -21.97 24.55
CA SER A 187 -15.52 -21.13 24.38
C SER A 187 -16.79 -21.77 24.95
N ALA A 188 -16.85 -23.10 25.02
CA ALA A 188 -17.89 -23.85 25.73
C ALA A 188 -17.69 -23.91 27.26
N GLY A 189 -16.62 -23.30 27.79
CA GLY A 189 -16.33 -23.19 29.22
C GLY A 189 -15.28 -24.18 29.76
N ALA A 190 -14.55 -24.89 28.90
CA ALA A 190 -13.49 -25.80 29.32
C ALA A 190 -12.24 -25.07 29.84
N ASN A 191 -11.67 -25.54 30.94
CA ASN A 191 -10.42 -25.05 31.50
C ASN A 191 -9.23 -25.77 30.85
N LEU A 192 -8.46 -25.04 30.03
CA LEU A 192 -7.19 -25.48 29.47
C LEU A 192 -6.07 -25.35 30.52
N PHE A 193 -5.28 -26.40 30.68
CA PHE A 193 -4.07 -26.41 31.50
C PHE A 193 -2.85 -26.83 30.66
N ALA A 194 -1.87 -25.94 30.53
CA ALA A 194 -0.62 -26.23 29.82
C ALA A 194 0.29 -27.12 30.66
N VAL A 195 0.77 -28.22 30.08
CA VAL A 195 1.72 -29.16 30.70
C VAL A 195 3.07 -29.02 29.99
N ASP A 196 4.18 -29.10 30.75
CA ASP A 196 5.53 -29.07 30.18
C ASP A 196 5.76 -30.33 29.33
N GLY A 197 6.00 -30.12 28.02
CA GLY A 197 6.23 -31.19 27.07
C GLY A 197 7.71 -31.53 26.83
N TYR A 198 8.67 -30.81 27.41
CA TYR A 198 10.08 -30.84 27.01
C TYR A 198 10.72 -32.24 27.02
N ALA A 199 10.37 -33.08 28.01
CA ALA A 199 10.86 -34.47 28.12
C ALA A 199 9.84 -35.51 27.64
N HIS A 200 8.68 -35.06 27.13
CA HIS A 200 7.49 -35.89 26.96
C HIS A 200 6.98 -36.00 25.53
N PHE A 201 7.42 -35.06 24.68
CA PHE A 201 7.04 -34.91 23.28
C PHE A 201 8.25 -34.39 22.48
N VAL A 202 8.32 -34.71 21.20
CA VAL A 202 9.16 -33.98 20.23
C VAL A 202 8.34 -33.83 18.96
N TYR A 203 8.31 -32.61 18.41
CA TYR A 203 7.63 -32.36 17.14
C TYR A 203 8.53 -32.84 15.98
N LEU A 204 8.10 -33.85 15.24
CA LEU A 204 8.87 -34.48 14.18
C LEU A 204 8.74 -33.74 12.85
N ARG A 205 9.88 -33.43 12.24
CA ARG A 205 9.98 -32.67 10.99
C ARG A 205 10.58 -33.54 9.89
N HIS A 206 9.76 -33.83 8.88
CA HIS A 206 10.06 -34.62 7.70
C HIS A 206 9.37 -34.02 6.45
N LEU A 207 9.65 -34.51 5.23
CA LEU A 207 9.13 -33.87 3.99
C LEU A 207 7.60 -33.89 3.93
N ASN A 208 6.97 -34.92 4.50
CA ASN A 208 5.54 -35.21 4.33
C ASN A 208 4.68 -34.73 5.52
N ASN A 209 5.09 -33.68 6.27
CA ASN A 209 4.23 -33.09 7.30
C ASN A 209 3.20 -32.16 6.62
N THR A 210 1.94 -32.22 7.05
CA THR A 210 0.84 -31.41 6.48
C THR A 210 1.07 -29.90 6.62
N TRP A 211 1.63 -29.47 7.76
CA TRP A 211 2.17 -28.12 7.91
C TRP A 211 3.67 -28.15 7.59
N SER A 212 4.07 -27.60 6.43
CA SER A 212 5.46 -27.65 5.96
C SER A 212 6.28 -26.42 6.35
N PHE A 213 7.42 -26.65 7.01
CA PHE A 213 8.44 -25.63 7.26
C PHE A 213 9.79 -26.25 7.64
N VAL A 214 10.83 -25.41 7.65
CA VAL A 214 12.21 -25.77 8.01
C VAL A 214 12.60 -25.23 9.39
N SER A 215 12.77 -26.11 10.38
CA SER A 215 13.35 -25.75 11.68
C SER A 215 14.73 -25.10 11.52
N GLY A 216 14.97 -24.01 12.26
CA GLY A 216 16.15 -23.17 12.07
C GLY A 216 16.01 -22.06 11.03
N LYS A 217 14.87 -21.98 10.29
CA LYS A 217 14.67 -20.96 9.24
C LYS A 217 13.28 -20.28 9.23
N LEU A 218 12.24 -20.87 9.82
CA LEU A 218 10.86 -20.32 9.79
C LEU A 218 10.68 -19.11 10.73
N ILE A 219 9.88 -18.11 10.28
CA ILE A 219 9.38 -16.91 11.00
C ILE A 219 10.48 -15.97 11.51
N GLN A 220 11.37 -16.45 12.36
CA GLN A 220 12.46 -15.68 12.94
C GLN A 220 13.67 -16.60 13.14
N ALA A 221 14.57 -16.67 12.15
CA ALA A 221 15.72 -17.59 12.17
C ALA A 221 16.63 -17.43 13.41
N SER A 222 16.70 -16.23 14.00
CA SER A 222 17.45 -15.93 15.23
C SER A 222 16.81 -16.44 16.52
N ALA A 223 15.51 -16.78 16.50
CA ALA A 223 14.78 -17.40 17.62
C ALA A 223 14.89 -18.94 17.62
N TRP A 224 15.59 -19.54 16.66
CA TRP A 224 15.89 -20.96 16.63
C TRP A 224 17.30 -21.25 17.15
N GLN A 225 17.43 -22.24 18.04
CA GLN A 225 18.71 -22.74 18.53
C GLN A 225 18.87 -24.22 18.15
N LYS A 226 19.98 -24.57 17.51
CA LYS A 226 20.34 -25.98 17.27
C LYS A 226 20.86 -26.58 18.57
N VAL A 227 20.23 -27.66 19.04
CA VAL A 227 20.55 -28.29 20.32
C VAL A 227 21.15 -29.68 20.13
N SER A 228 21.85 -30.17 21.16
CA SER A 228 22.36 -31.54 21.21
C SER A 228 21.22 -32.55 21.37
N THR A 229 21.37 -33.73 20.77
CA THR A 229 20.50 -34.90 20.99
C THR A 229 20.20 -35.14 22.47
N PRO A 230 18.93 -35.08 22.91
CA PRO A 230 18.54 -35.42 24.27
C PRO A 230 18.87 -36.88 24.61
N ASP A 231 19.17 -37.18 25.87
CA ASP A 231 19.52 -38.54 26.29
C ASP A 231 18.34 -39.53 26.16
N TRP A 232 17.12 -39.07 26.44
CA TRP A 232 15.91 -39.90 26.57
C TRP A 232 15.27 -40.36 25.26
N ILE A 233 15.68 -39.80 24.10
CA ILE A 233 15.22 -40.23 22.76
C ILE A 233 16.23 -41.14 22.04
N LYS A 234 17.40 -41.40 22.65
CA LYS A 234 18.53 -42.09 21.98
C LYS A 234 18.23 -43.49 21.47
N GLU A 235 17.34 -44.22 22.12
CA GLU A 235 16.98 -45.59 21.73
C GLU A 235 16.09 -45.57 20.46
N ASP A 236 15.10 -44.67 20.42
CA ASP A 236 14.22 -44.47 19.26
C ASP A 236 14.92 -43.85 18.04
N LEU A 237 16.03 -43.13 18.23
CA LEU A 237 16.81 -42.57 17.11
C LEU A 237 17.33 -43.63 16.13
N CYS A 238 17.42 -44.90 16.52
CA CYS A 238 17.75 -45.96 15.58
C CYS A 238 16.68 -46.10 14.49
N PHE A 239 15.39 -45.98 14.83
CA PHE A 239 14.28 -46.01 13.89
C PHE A 239 14.34 -44.84 12.90
N TYR A 240 14.43 -43.59 13.39
CA TYR A 240 14.45 -42.42 12.51
C TYR A 240 15.68 -42.39 11.58
N ASN A 241 16.83 -42.89 12.03
CA ASN A 241 18.00 -43.10 11.16
C ASN A 241 17.78 -44.21 10.12
N GLN A 242 17.03 -45.27 10.43
CA GLN A 242 16.66 -46.30 9.45
C GLN A 242 15.65 -45.77 8.43
N VAL A 243 14.66 -44.96 8.82
CA VAL A 243 13.73 -44.28 7.89
C VAL A 243 14.51 -43.41 6.91
N LYS A 244 15.47 -42.60 7.41
CA LYS A 244 16.40 -41.82 6.59
C LYS A 244 17.25 -42.70 5.65
N GLN A 245 17.83 -43.80 6.15
CA GLN A 245 18.67 -44.69 5.34
C GLN A 245 17.87 -45.42 4.25
N ALA A 246 16.65 -45.90 4.55
CA ALA A 246 15.80 -46.57 3.59
C ALA A 246 15.51 -45.67 2.38
N HIS A 247 15.14 -44.41 2.63
CA HIS A 247 14.86 -43.39 1.61
C HIS A 247 16.05 -43.14 0.66
N PHE A 248 17.29 -43.21 1.13
CA PHE A 248 18.48 -43.05 0.26
C PHE A 248 19.03 -44.38 -0.31
N SER A 249 18.64 -45.53 0.24
CA SER A 249 19.19 -46.84 -0.15
C SER A 249 18.84 -47.29 -1.58
N GLN A 250 17.82 -46.67 -2.17
CA GLN A 250 17.33 -46.92 -3.53
C GLN A 250 18.24 -46.37 -4.65
N TYR A 251 19.29 -45.59 -4.34
CA TYR A 251 20.12 -44.88 -5.33
C TYR A 251 21.55 -45.46 -5.49
N THR A 252 21.67 -46.63 -6.13
CA THR A 252 22.95 -47.37 -6.26
C THR A 252 23.72 -47.08 -7.56
N GLY A 253 24.95 -46.57 -7.45
CA GLY A 253 25.90 -46.42 -8.57
C GLY A 253 27.13 -45.57 -8.20
N SER A 254 28.34 -46.07 -8.40
CA SER A 254 29.60 -45.38 -8.00
C SER A 254 30.02 -44.28 -9.00
N LEU A 255 30.50 -43.14 -8.50
CA LEU A 255 31.02 -42.04 -9.32
C LEU A 255 32.40 -42.37 -9.95
N PRO A 256 32.75 -41.77 -11.10
CA PRO A 256 34.07 -41.90 -11.74
C PRO A 256 35.12 -40.90 -11.21
N LEU A 257 34.78 -40.11 -10.18
CA LEU A 257 35.65 -39.12 -9.58
C LEU A 257 36.50 -39.74 -8.45
N ASN A 258 37.80 -39.87 -8.69
CA ASN A 258 38.80 -40.22 -7.65
C ASN A 258 39.06 -39.02 -6.72
N VAL A 259 38.05 -38.61 -5.95
CA VAL A 259 38.18 -37.66 -4.86
C VAL A 259 38.36 -38.45 -3.56
N GLU A 260 39.51 -38.28 -2.89
CA GLU A 260 39.72 -38.86 -1.57
C GLU A 260 38.75 -38.20 -0.56
N GLU A 261 38.10 -39.00 0.30
CA GLU A 261 36.97 -38.59 1.15
C GLU A 261 37.30 -37.56 2.26
N SER A 262 38.42 -36.84 2.18
CA SER A 262 39.03 -36.11 3.31
C SER A 262 39.48 -34.66 3.04
N SER A 263 39.19 -34.06 1.88
CA SER A 263 39.48 -32.63 1.62
C SER A 263 38.31 -31.87 0.98
N VAL A 264 37.74 -30.92 1.73
CA VAL A 264 36.73 -29.98 1.21
C VAL A 264 37.42 -28.95 0.31
N VAL A 265 36.96 -28.82 -0.93
CA VAL A 265 37.44 -27.81 -1.89
C VAL A 265 36.58 -26.55 -1.80
N GLU A 266 37.18 -25.39 -1.60
CA GLU A 266 36.45 -24.11 -1.57
C GLU A 266 36.31 -23.49 -2.97
N LEU A 267 35.05 -23.31 -3.42
CA LEU A 267 34.64 -22.46 -4.56
C LEU A 267 35.12 -22.90 -5.97
N SER A 268 34.81 -24.15 -6.32
CA SER A 268 34.57 -24.55 -7.71
C SER A 268 33.13 -24.21 -8.13
N CYS A 269 32.90 -23.90 -9.41
CA CYS A 269 31.58 -23.64 -9.99
C CYS A 269 31.19 -24.80 -10.93
N VAL A 270 29.97 -25.33 -10.83
CA VAL A 270 29.46 -26.35 -11.75
C VAL A 270 28.46 -25.69 -12.71
N LEU A 271 28.61 -25.98 -14.00
CA LEU A 271 27.72 -25.53 -15.07
C LEU A 271 27.27 -26.74 -15.89
N HIS A 272 25.97 -27.02 -15.87
CA HIS A 272 25.37 -27.81 -16.94
C HIS A 272 25.09 -26.88 -18.14
N ILE A 273 25.31 -27.37 -19.36
CA ILE A 273 25.04 -26.63 -20.60
C ILE A 273 24.59 -27.59 -21.70
N THR A 274 23.53 -27.23 -22.42
CA THR A 274 23.12 -27.95 -23.65
C THR A 274 23.60 -27.26 -24.93
N GLU A 275 24.13 -26.03 -24.83
CA GLU A 275 24.63 -25.28 -25.97
C GLU A 275 25.83 -24.37 -25.64
N CYS A 276 26.67 -24.11 -26.65
CA CYS A 276 27.75 -23.11 -26.60
C CYS A 276 27.24 -21.68 -26.28
N SER A 277 26.00 -21.37 -26.65
CA SER A 277 25.34 -20.07 -26.41
C SER A 277 25.21 -19.77 -24.91
N GLN A 278 24.86 -20.80 -24.13
CA GLN A 278 24.62 -20.76 -22.69
C GLN A 278 25.94 -20.57 -21.94
N PHE A 279 26.95 -21.36 -22.30
CA PHE A 279 28.30 -21.25 -21.73
C PHE A 279 28.89 -19.85 -21.90
N LYS A 280 28.74 -19.26 -23.09
CA LYS A 280 29.19 -17.89 -23.37
C LYS A 280 28.47 -16.84 -22.52
N ARG A 281 27.16 -16.99 -22.25
CA ARG A 281 26.44 -16.09 -21.31
C ARG A 281 26.92 -16.26 -19.88
N ALA A 282 27.05 -17.49 -19.38
CA ALA A 282 27.53 -17.78 -18.03
C ALA A 282 28.91 -17.17 -17.77
N LEU A 283 29.85 -17.32 -18.72
CA LEU A 283 31.20 -16.76 -18.60
C LEU A 283 31.21 -15.22 -18.65
N VAL A 284 30.37 -14.58 -19.46
CA VAL A 284 30.22 -13.11 -19.47
C VAL A 284 29.62 -12.59 -18.16
N LEU A 285 28.73 -13.35 -17.52
CA LEU A 285 28.19 -13.01 -16.20
C LEU A 285 29.23 -13.18 -15.09
N LEU A 286 30.02 -14.28 -15.13
CA LEU A 286 31.13 -14.52 -14.20
C LEU A 286 32.28 -13.52 -14.37
N GLU A 287 32.55 -13.05 -15.60
CA GLU A 287 33.54 -12.01 -15.88
C GLU A 287 33.19 -10.65 -15.24
N LYS A 288 31.88 -10.36 -15.04
CA LYS A 288 31.37 -9.15 -14.38
C LYS A 288 31.36 -9.22 -12.85
N GLN A 289 31.55 -10.39 -12.25
CA GLN A 289 31.55 -10.53 -10.78
C GLN A 289 32.86 -10.00 -10.16
N THR A 290 32.74 -9.42 -8.96
CA THR A 290 33.88 -8.90 -8.19
C THR A 290 34.79 -9.98 -7.59
N VAL A 291 34.32 -11.23 -7.55
CA VAL A 291 35.10 -12.43 -7.17
C VAL A 291 34.85 -13.52 -8.21
N LYS A 292 35.90 -14.15 -8.73
CA LYS A 292 35.83 -15.17 -9.79
C LYS A 292 36.09 -16.58 -9.23
N PRO A 293 35.45 -17.64 -9.75
CA PRO A 293 35.70 -19.02 -9.33
C PRO A 293 37.12 -19.46 -9.73
N GLN A 294 37.72 -20.38 -8.96
CA GLN A 294 39.04 -20.91 -9.29
C GLN A 294 38.98 -21.98 -10.40
N GLU A 295 37.93 -22.79 -10.36
CA GLU A 295 37.69 -23.93 -11.24
C GLU A 295 36.23 -23.91 -11.70
N ILE A 296 36.00 -24.27 -12.97
CA ILE A 296 34.65 -24.47 -13.53
C ILE A 296 34.53 -25.88 -14.10
N ILE A 297 33.56 -26.66 -13.62
CA ILE A 297 33.23 -27.99 -14.15
C ILE A 297 32.01 -27.86 -15.07
N VAL A 298 32.12 -28.37 -16.28
CA VAL A 298 31.17 -28.09 -17.38
C VAL A 298 30.67 -29.41 -17.98
N TYR A 299 29.37 -29.68 -17.85
CA TYR A 299 28.73 -30.87 -18.42
C TYR A 299 28.00 -30.52 -19.73
N HIS A 300 28.27 -31.28 -20.81
CA HIS A 300 27.74 -31.04 -22.16
C HIS A 300 27.62 -32.35 -22.97
N PRO A 301 26.62 -32.49 -23.88
CA PRO A 301 26.58 -33.59 -24.84
C PRO A 301 27.60 -33.41 -25.97
N ASP A 302 28.74 -34.09 -25.85
CA ASP A 302 29.85 -34.16 -26.83
C ASP A 302 30.49 -32.81 -27.26
N THR A 303 31.47 -32.88 -28.17
CA THR A 303 32.57 -31.90 -28.24
C THR A 303 32.18 -30.51 -28.78
N LEU A 304 32.11 -29.51 -27.88
CA LEU A 304 32.07 -28.10 -28.25
C LEU A 304 33.42 -27.59 -28.80
N PRO A 305 33.48 -27.03 -30.03
CA PRO A 305 34.67 -26.36 -30.54
C PRO A 305 34.79 -24.94 -29.94
N ILE A 306 35.52 -24.81 -28.83
CA ILE A 306 35.72 -23.54 -28.13
C ILE A 306 37.00 -22.86 -28.62
N GLU A 307 36.92 -22.18 -29.75
CA GLU A 307 37.97 -21.25 -30.19
C GLU A 307 37.63 -19.80 -29.81
N ASN A 308 38.65 -19.04 -29.41
CA ASN A 308 38.62 -17.59 -29.17
C ASN A 308 37.71 -17.11 -28.01
N LEU A 309 37.82 -17.73 -26.83
CA LEU A 309 37.35 -17.18 -25.56
C LEU A 309 38.55 -16.79 -24.68
N PHE A 310 38.78 -15.49 -24.50
CA PHE A 310 39.73 -14.95 -23.50
C PHE A 310 38.98 -14.73 -22.18
N ILE A 311 39.40 -15.39 -21.11
CA ILE A 311 38.73 -15.37 -19.79
C ILE A 311 39.78 -15.44 -18.69
N SER A 312 39.49 -14.83 -17.54
CA SER A 312 40.40 -14.79 -16.38
C SER A 312 40.07 -15.83 -15.29
N VAL A 313 39.92 -17.09 -15.71
CA VAL A 313 39.66 -18.27 -14.83
C VAL A 313 40.79 -19.28 -15.01
N ASN A 314 41.24 -19.93 -13.93
CA ASN A 314 42.46 -20.75 -13.96
C ASN A 314 42.27 -22.13 -14.61
N ILE A 315 41.17 -22.83 -14.32
CA ILE A 315 40.93 -24.21 -14.79
C ILE A 315 39.46 -24.37 -15.21
N ILE A 316 39.24 -25.04 -16.33
CA ILE A 316 37.89 -25.47 -16.78
C ILE A 316 37.96 -26.95 -17.18
N HIS A 317 37.13 -27.77 -16.56
CA HIS A 317 37.00 -29.21 -16.83
C HIS A 317 35.70 -29.49 -17.59
N PHE A 318 35.80 -30.16 -18.73
CA PHE A 318 34.63 -30.61 -19.50
C PHE A 318 34.38 -32.10 -19.26
N LEU A 319 33.15 -32.46 -18.96
CA LEU A 319 32.72 -33.83 -18.69
C LEU A 319 31.50 -34.18 -19.56
N PRO A 320 31.56 -35.25 -20.39
CA PRO A 320 30.40 -35.66 -21.17
C PRO A 320 29.33 -36.29 -20.27
N TYR A 321 28.06 -36.20 -20.67
CA TYR A 321 26.96 -37.00 -20.13
C TYR A 321 26.27 -37.79 -21.24
N GLU A 322 25.67 -38.93 -20.91
CA GLU A 322 25.02 -39.82 -21.88
C GLU A 322 23.61 -39.33 -22.23
N GLU A 323 23.39 -39.06 -23.52
CA GLU A 323 22.12 -38.53 -24.04
C GLU A 323 20.95 -39.50 -23.79
N GLY A 324 19.90 -39.02 -23.12
CA GLY A 324 18.71 -39.81 -22.77
C GLY A 324 18.56 -40.20 -21.29
N THR A 325 19.49 -39.82 -20.41
CA THR A 325 19.31 -40.02 -18.95
C THR A 325 18.31 -39.00 -18.35
N GLN A 326 17.14 -39.46 -17.90
CA GLN A 326 16.21 -38.64 -17.11
C GLN A 326 16.73 -38.45 -15.68
N LEU A 327 17.34 -37.29 -15.42
CA LEU A 327 18.14 -37.07 -14.20
C LEU A 327 18.13 -35.59 -13.74
N SER A 328 16.96 -35.05 -13.38
CA SER A 328 16.87 -33.89 -12.48
C SER A 328 16.97 -34.35 -11.03
N THR A 329 15.90 -34.94 -10.47
CA THR A 329 15.79 -35.16 -9.02
C THR A 329 16.82 -36.16 -8.46
N TRP A 330 17.12 -37.26 -9.17
CA TRP A 330 18.22 -38.18 -8.79
C TRP A 330 19.57 -37.46 -8.73
N PHE A 331 19.82 -36.49 -9.62
CA PHE A 331 21.09 -35.78 -9.70
C PHE A 331 21.19 -34.74 -8.56
N GLU A 332 20.10 -34.02 -8.30
CA GLU A 332 20.00 -33.00 -7.25
C GLU A 332 20.07 -33.60 -5.84
N GLU A 333 19.24 -34.61 -5.53
CA GLU A 333 19.26 -35.31 -4.24
C GLU A 333 20.63 -35.94 -3.93
N ARG A 334 21.29 -36.48 -4.96
CA ARG A 334 22.52 -37.26 -4.82
C ARG A 334 23.79 -36.41 -4.83
N LEU A 335 23.83 -35.27 -5.54
CA LEU A 335 24.91 -34.30 -5.36
C LEU A 335 24.81 -33.63 -3.98
N ALA A 336 23.62 -33.20 -3.56
CA ALA A 336 23.43 -32.55 -2.26
C ALA A 336 23.74 -33.47 -1.07
N GLY A 337 23.59 -34.79 -1.23
CA GLY A 337 23.98 -35.78 -0.23
C GLY A 337 25.46 -36.19 -0.23
N LEU A 338 26.22 -35.93 -1.31
CA LEU A 338 27.61 -36.41 -1.46
C LEU A 338 28.66 -35.30 -1.44
N ILE A 339 28.33 -34.09 -1.89
CA ILE A 339 29.26 -32.96 -1.90
C ILE A 339 28.90 -32.05 -0.72
N ASN A 340 29.80 -31.91 0.24
CA ASN A 340 29.65 -31.04 1.42
C ASN A 340 29.84 -29.55 1.05
N CYS A 341 29.14 -29.09 0.01
CA CYS A 341 29.06 -27.71 -0.46
C CYS A 341 27.70 -27.14 -0.05
N ASP A 342 27.64 -25.85 0.34
CA ASP A 342 26.39 -25.27 0.81
C ASP A 342 25.30 -25.19 -0.30
N TYR A 343 25.67 -25.09 -1.60
CA TYR A 343 24.75 -25.14 -2.76
C TYR A 343 25.40 -25.70 -4.04
N VAL A 344 24.58 -26.18 -4.99
CA VAL A 344 24.95 -26.56 -6.37
C VAL A 344 24.23 -25.63 -7.35
N MET A 345 24.81 -25.38 -8.52
CA MET A 345 24.23 -24.51 -9.56
C MET A 345 23.89 -25.31 -10.81
N ASN A 346 22.71 -25.07 -11.38
CA ASN A 346 22.24 -25.68 -12.63
C ASN A 346 21.87 -24.56 -13.62
N TRP A 347 21.98 -24.85 -14.92
CA TRP A 347 21.67 -23.94 -16.02
C TRP A 347 21.20 -24.85 -17.18
N PRO A 348 20.11 -24.52 -17.89
CA PRO A 348 19.62 -23.16 -18.14
C PRO A 348 18.62 -22.62 -17.10
N ASN A 349 18.20 -23.47 -16.14
CA ASN A 349 17.18 -23.15 -15.14
C ASN A 349 17.70 -22.19 -14.07
N SER A 350 17.45 -20.90 -14.27
CA SER A 350 16.52 -20.11 -13.46
C SER A 350 16.19 -20.45 -11.99
N GLN A 351 17.14 -20.96 -11.21
CA GLN A 351 17.19 -20.73 -9.76
C GLN A 351 18.62 -20.32 -9.38
N ALA A 352 18.83 -19.01 -9.26
CA ALA A 352 20.14 -18.45 -8.94
C ALA A 352 20.39 -18.46 -7.42
N TRP A 353 21.09 -19.48 -6.93
CA TRP A 353 21.53 -19.56 -5.53
C TRP A 353 22.95 -18.98 -5.38
N VAL A 354 23.13 -18.06 -4.43
CA VAL A 354 24.37 -17.28 -4.29
C VAL A 354 25.33 -17.93 -3.30
N SER A 355 26.62 -17.92 -3.59
CA SER A 355 27.61 -18.62 -2.74
C SER A 355 27.73 -17.98 -1.36
N LYS A 356 27.94 -18.83 -0.35
CA LYS A 356 28.14 -18.45 1.04
C LYS A 356 29.22 -17.38 1.25
N ARG A 357 30.29 -17.40 0.45
CA ARG A 357 31.36 -16.39 0.56
C ARG A 357 30.95 -15.02 0.01
N TRP A 358 29.99 -14.95 -0.92
CA TRP A 358 29.35 -13.69 -1.32
C TRP A 358 28.49 -13.15 -0.17
N LEU A 359 27.71 -14.02 0.49
CA LEU A 359 26.94 -13.67 1.68
C LEU A 359 27.84 -13.24 2.85
N GLU A 360 29.00 -13.89 3.05
CA GLU A 360 30.01 -13.49 4.05
C GLU A 360 30.68 -12.15 3.71
N ILE A 361 30.89 -11.83 2.42
CA ILE A 361 31.37 -10.52 1.98
C ILE A 361 30.32 -9.44 2.26
N GLN A 362 29.05 -9.68 1.92
CA GLN A 362 27.95 -8.77 2.24
C GLN A 362 27.80 -8.60 3.76
N TYR A 363 27.80 -9.68 4.52
CA TYR A 363 27.76 -9.65 5.99
C TYR A 363 28.97 -8.91 6.58
N THR A 364 30.17 -9.05 6.00
CA THR A 364 31.36 -8.30 6.44
C THR A 364 31.26 -6.81 6.11
N TYR A 365 30.70 -6.46 4.95
CA TYR A 365 30.43 -5.08 4.55
C TYR A 365 29.38 -4.42 5.47
N LEU A 366 28.22 -5.07 5.65
CA LEU A 366 27.16 -4.65 6.57
C LEU A 366 27.70 -4.51 8.00
N ARG A 367 28.57 -5.43 8.45
CA ARG A 367 29.19 -5.38 9.79
C ARG A 367 30.34 -4.37 9.92
N GLN A 368 31.01 -3.98 8.84
CA GLN A 368 31.95 -2.84 8.83
C GLN A 368 31.23 -1.49 8.84
N HIS A 369 30.04 -1.42 8.26
CA HIS A 369 29.22 -0.20 8.16
C HIS A 369 28.07 -0.12 9.17
N ASN A 370 27.93 -1.15 10.03
CA ASN A 370 26.96 -1.24 11.12
C ASN A 370 25.48 -1.23 10.67
N LEU A 371 25.21 -1.94 9.56
CA LEU A 371 23.89 -2.11 8.93
C LEU A 371 23.29 -3.50 9.26
N ASP A 372 21.96 -3.59 9.30
CA ASP A 372 21.22 -4.83 9.59
C ASP A 372 20.96 -5.68 8.31
N ALA A 373 20.67 -6.96 8.48
CA ALA A 373 20.80 -7.99 7.42
C ALA A 373 19.64 -9.01 7.35
N THR A 374 18.46 -8.67 7.86
CA THR A 374 17.35 -9.61 8.10
C THR A 374 16.62 -10.15 6.87
N GLY A 375 16.87 -9.64 5.66
CA GLY A 375 16.13 -9.97 4.42
C GLY A 375 16.67 -11.13 3.56
N LEU A 376 17.34 -12.15 4.14
CA LEU A 376 18.09 -13.16 3.37
C LEU A 376 17.69 -14.64 3.65
N SER A 377 16.40 -14.93 3.88
CA SER A 377 15.93 -16.31 4.09
C SER A 377 14.45 -16.58 3.77
N GLN A 378 14.15 -17.39 2.74
CA GLN A 378 13.10 -18.45 2.65
C GLN A 378 13.10 -19.07 1.21
N PRO A 379 13.06 -20.43 1.04
CA PRO A 379 12.91 -21.09 -0.27
C PRO A 379 11.96 -22.33 -0.34
N PHE A 380 11.63 -22.78 -1.57
CA PHE A 380 10.66 -23.82 -1.98
C PHE A 380 11.08 -25.32 -1.79
N PHE A 381 10.20 -26.28 -2.16
CA PHE A 381 10.37 -27.76 -2.14
C PHE A 381 9.80 -28.52 -3.39
N PHE A 382 9.88 -29.87 -3.42
CA PHE A 382 10.00 -30.73 -4.64
C PHE A 382 9.33 -32.14 -4.54
N PHE A 383 9.21 -32.86 -5.68
CA PHE A 383 8.79 -34.28 -5.87
C PHE A 383 9.53 -34.97 -7.10
N PRO A 384 9.48 -36.31 -7.35
CA PRO A 384 10.68 -37.03 -7.82
C PRO A 384 10.76 -37.89 -9.13
N SER A 385 9.75 -38.07 -10.01
CA SER A 385 9.99 -38.73 -11.34
C SER A 385 9.07 -38.26 -12.46
N GLN A 386 9.22 -38.74 -13.72
CA GLN A 386 8.41 -38.26 -14.86
C GLN A 386 7.18 -39.10 -15.27
N GLN A 387 7.08 -40.37 -14.85
CA GLN A 387 5.76 -41.03 -14.81
C GLN A 387 5.04 -40.73 -13.50
N GLU A 388 5.77 -40.38 -12.44
CA GLU A 388 5.20 -39.48 -11.44
C GLU A 388 4.74 -38.20 -12.12
N PHE A 389 5.51 -37.35 -12.80
CA PHE A 389 5.07 -36.09 -13.47
C PHE A 389 3.82 -36.15 -14.40
N TRP A 390 3.21 -37.29 -14.69
CA TRP A 390 1.85 -37.37 -15.26
C TRP A 390 0.82 -38.17 -14.43
N GLN A 391 1.25 -38.84 -13.35
CA GLN A 391 0.44 -39.13 -12.15
C GLN A 391 0.55 -38.02 -11.08
N TYR A 392 1.35 -36.99 -11.36
CA TYR A 392 1.81 -35.90 -10.51
C TYR A 392 1.67 -34.57 -11.26
N ILE A 393 1.62 -34.47 -12.61
CA ILE A 393 0.63 -33.56 -13.28
C ILE A 393 -0.76 -34.25 -13.35
N ALA A 394 -1.01 -35.07 -12.33
CA ALA A 394 -2.28 -35.13 -11.63
C ALA A 394 -2.09 -34.64 -10.14
N SER A 395 -1.32 -33.55 -9.93
CA SER A 395 -0.93 -32.83 -8.67
C SER A 395 -0.14 -31.49 -8.89
N ASP A 396 1.20 -31.51 -9.11
CA ASP A 396 2.18 -30.40 -9.29
C ASP A 396 3.34 -30.78 -10.30
N ASN A 397 4.38 -29.95 -10.45
CA ASN A 397 5.31 -29.82 -11.58
C ASN A 397 6.63 -30.65 -11.41
N GLN A 398 7.88 -30.33 -11.80
CA GLN A 398 8.66 -29.12 -12.20
C GLN A 398 9.82 -29.55 -13.17
N ILE A 399 10.62 -28.76 -13.92
CA ILE A 399 10.64 -27.40 -14.56
C ILE A 399 11.86 -27.40 -15.55
N ASN A 400 11.90 -26.59 -16.63
CA ASN A 400 13.19 -26.28 -17.34
C ASN A 400 13.27 -24.85 -17.99
N ALA A 401 13.77 -23.85 -17.23
CA ALA A 401 14.32 -22.52 -17.65
C ALA A 401 13.39 -21.42 -18.21
N TRP A 402 13.69 -20.10 -18.18
CA TRP A 402 14.92 -19.28 -17.94
C TRP A 402 14.67 -18.05 -17.00
N LEU A 403 15.72 -17.30 -16.61
CA LEU A 403 15.67 -16.10 -15.72
C LEU A 403 16.51 -14.94 -16.25
N HIS A 404 16.20 -13.70 -15.84
CA HIS A 404 17.17 -12.61 -15.65
C HIS A 404 16.77 -11.73 -14.43
N SER A 405 17.76 -11.14 -13.76
CA SER A 405 17.72 -10.51 -12.43
C SER A 405 17.53 -8.97 -12.48
N GLU A 406 17.29 -8.21 -11.39
CA GLU A 406 18.25 -7.87 -10.31
C GLU A 406 17.64 -7.15 -9.06
N SER A 407 18.13 -7.53 -7.86
CA SER A 407 18.44 -6.66 -6.68
C SER A 407 17.39 -6.12 -5.68
N LEU A 408 17.16 -6.92 -4.63
CA LEU A 408 17.04 -6.64 -3.17
C LEU A 408 16.72 -5.22 -2.59
N CYS A 409 15.88 -5.25 -1.54
CA CYS A 409 16.02 -4.58 -0.22
C CYS A 409 15.26 -3.27 0.10
N CYS A 410 14.29 -3.45 1.00
CA CYS A 410 14.19 -2.76 2.29
C CYS A 410 13.53 -1.37 2.33
N THR A 411 12.23 -1.34 2.64
CA THR A 411 11.65 -1.44 3.99
C THR A 411 11.09 -0.11 4.48
N LYS A 412 9.90 -0.18 5.10
CA LYS A 412 9.59 0.53 6.33
C LYS A 412 9.35 2.05 6.15
N GLU A 413 9.19 2.57 4.92
CA GLU A 413 9.06 4.02 4.64
C GLU A 413 7.86 4.47 3.74
N PHE A 414 6.65 3.86 3.92
CA PHE A 414 5.38 3.91 3.14
C PHE A 414 4.02 4.57 3.66
N TYR A 415 3.71 4.86 4.95
CA TYR A 415 2.27 4.96 5.47
C TYR A 415 1.66 6.33 5.40
N LEU A 416 2.41 7.40 5.64
CA LEU A 416 1.74 8.65 6.04
C LEU A 416 1.03 9.30 4.82
N GLU A 417 1.13 8.65 3.66
CA GLU A 417 0.37 8.81 2.42
C GLU A 417 -0.74 7.75 2.17
N LYS A 418 -0.93 6.72 3.01
CA LYS A 418 -1.91 5.63 2.84
C LYS A 418 -3.39 6.06 2.89
N HIS A 419 -3.68 7.32 3.23
CA HIS A 419 -5.01 7.93 3.02
C HIS A 419 -5.14 8.73 1.71
N ARG A 420 -4.05 8.90 0.94
CA ARG A 420 -4.00 9.40 -0.44
C ARG A 420 -3.77 8.25 -1.46
N GLY A 421 -3.00 7.22 -1.11
CA GLY A 421 -2.62 6.12 -2.01
C GLY A 421 -3.71 5.06 -2.29
N PHE A 422 -4.55 4.73 -1.30
CA PHE A 422 -5.48 3.58 -1.32
C PHE A 422 -6.50 3.55 -2.46
N ASN A 423 -6.67 4.67 -3.17
CA ASN A 423 -7.48 4.70 -4.36
C ASN A 423 -6.54 4.52 -5.55
N ARG A 424 -5.81 5.57 -5.98
CA ARG A 424 -4.70 5.53 -6.97
C ARG A 424 -4.05 4.17 -7.28
N ALA A 425 -3.67 3.38 -6.27
CA ALA A 425 -2.93 2.12 -6.39
C ALA A 425 -3.67 0.89 -6.96
N LEU A 426 -4.98 0.65 -6.74
CA LEU A 426 -5.63 -0.55 -7.33
C LEU A 426 -5.99 -0.37 -8.83
N GLY A 427 -5.34 0.58 -9.52
CA GLY A 427 -5.61 0.95 -10.91
C GLY A 427 -6.72 1.98 -11.04
N PHE A 428 -6.66 3.04 -10.22
CA PHE A 428 -7.68 4.07 -10.18
C PHE A 428 -7.19 5.42 -10.77
N ASN A 429 -8.02 6.12 -11.57
CA ASN A 429 -7.98 7.57 -11.89
C ASN A 429 -9.39 8.14 -12.22
N ILE A 430 -9.79 9.22 -11.54
CA ILE A 430 -10.69 10.33 -11.90
C ILE A 430 -9.84 11.60 -11.51
N GLN A 431 -10.29 12.86 -11.46
CA GLN A 431 -9.38 14.04 -11.36
C GLN A 431 -9.62 14.97 -10.12
N PRO A 432 -9.05 14.63 -8.92
CA PRO A 432 -9.36 15.14 -7.57
C PRO A 432 -10.01 16.52 -7.38
N HIS A 433 -11.35 16.58 -7.45
CA HIS A 433 -12.18 17.79 -7.39
C HIS A 433 -13.30 17.78 -6.33
N GLN A 434 -13.19 16.93 -5.29
CA GLN A 434 -12.79 17.49 -3.97
C GLN A 434 -12.35 16.45 -2.94
N HIS A 435 -12.75 15.19 -3.10
CA HIS A 435 -12.14 14.06 -2.39
C HIS A 435 -11.87 12.92 -3.36
N LEU A 436 -10.78 12.20 -3.11
CA LEU A 436 -10.61 10.77 -3.44
C LEU A 436 -10.81 10.31 -4.89
N GLU A 437 -10.79 11.22 -5.85
CA GLU A 437 -11.35 11.02 -7.18
C GLU A 437 -10.48 10.10 -8.05
N HIS A 438 -10.95 8.86 -8.27
CA HIS A 438 -10.15 7.71 -8.70
C HIS A 438 -11.07 6.53 -9.23
N PHE A 439 -10.61 5.72 -10.23
CA PHE A 439 -11.23 4.66 -11.14
C PHE A 439 -11.80 5.21 -12.46
N LEU A 440 -11.50 4.81 -13.71
CA LEU A 440 -11.01 3.60 -14.41
C LEU A 440 -12.01 2.38 -14.60
N ALA A 441 -12.50 2.16 -15.87
CA ALA A 441 -13.49 1.18 -16.46
C ALA A 441 -13.48 1.14 -18.07
N PHE A 442 -13.47 0.01 -18.83
CA PHE A 442 -12.89 -0.09 -20.24
C PHE A 442 -13.79 -0.57 -21.37
N ALA A 443 -13.48 -0.13 -22.60
CA ALA A 443 -13.92 -0.56 -23.93
C ALA A 443 -13.62 -2.05 -24.24
N GLU A 444 -14.12 -2.61 -25.34
CA GLU A 444 -13.85 -3.97 -25.84
C GLU A 444 -14.65 -4.12 -27.16
N ASP A 445 -14.23 -4.82 -28.22
CA ASP A 445 -13.00 -5.59 -28.49
C ASP A 445 -12.85 -5.84 -30.04
N THR A 446 -11.89 -6.67 -30.46
CA THR A 446 -11.84 -7.58 -31.65
C THR A 446 -10.84 -7.27 -32.79
N ALA A 447 -9.54 -7.49 -32.52
CA ALA A 447 -8.71 -8.63 -32.99
C ALA A 447 -8.82 -9.18 -34.45
N PRO A 448 -7.84 -9.99 -34.97
CA PRO A 448 -6.37 -10.00 -34.83
C PRO A 448 -5.59 -10.34 -36.17
N ILE A 449 -4.37 -10.92 -36.07
CA ILE A 449 -3.56 -11.70 -37.09
C ILE A 449 -2.79 -10.89 -38.19
N PRO A 450 -1.50 -11.17 -38.51
CA PRO A 450 -0.35 -11.53 -37.66
C PRO A 450 0.99 -10.77 -37.96
N ASN A 451 1.91 -10.90 -37.01
CA ASN A 451 3.39 -10.87 -37.08
C ASN A 451 4.08 -11.07 -38.46
N ASN A 452 5.21 -10.37 -38.70
CA ASN A 452 6.50 -11.05 -38.88
C ASN A 452 7.77 -10.17 -38.77
N GLU A 453 8.59 -10.47 -37.75
CA GLU A 453 10.06 -10.69 -37.80
C GLU A 453 10.96 -9.78 -38.67
N HIS A 454 11.77 -8.90 -38.05
CA HIS A 454 13.27 -8.90 -38.12
C HIS A 454 13.92 -7.69 -37.38
N ASP A 455 14.25 -7.90 -36.10
CA ASP A 455 15.25 -7.19 -35.27
C ASP A 455 16.70 -7.44 -35.83
N PRO A 456 17.82 -6.75 -35.46
CA PRO A 456 18.03 -5.73 -34.41
C PRO A 456 19.01 -4.53 -34.68
N LYS A 457 19.16 -3.68 -33.64
CA LYS A 457 20.36 -2.89 -33.21
C LYS A 457 20.46 -1.37 -33.51
N TRP A 458 19.97 -0.57 -32.55
CA TRP A 458 20.68 0.48 -31.78
C TRP A 458 21.70 1.45 -32.44
N PHE A 459 21.48 2.76 -32.15
CA PHE A 459 22.31 3.97 -32.40
C PHE A 459 22.53 4.39 -33.87
N PRO A 460 22.72 5.69 -34.15
CA PRO A 460 22.38 6.92 -33.40
C PRO A 460 21.36 7.80 -34.16
N TYR A 461 20.94 8.96 -33.63
CA TYR A 461 20.77 10.25 -34.35
C TYR A 461 20.05 11.31 -33.49
N GLN A 462 20.80 12.11 -32.72
CA GLN A 462 20.34 13.40 -32.19
C GLN A 462 21.24 14.52 -32.72
N ARG A 463 20.95 15.05 -33.93
CA ARG A 463 21.59 16.29 -34.41
C ARG A 463 20.93 17.02 -35.57
N GLU A 464 20.27 16.32 -36.49
CA GLU A 464 19.84 16.95 -37.76
C GLU A 464 18.38 17.42 -37.74
N ALA A 465 17.46 16.68 -37.12
CA ALA A 465 16.06 17.11 -36.92
C ALA A 465 15.91 18.42 -36.10
N ILE A 466 16.86 18.74 -35.22
CA ILE A 466 16.89 20.00 -34.44
C ILE A 466 17.34 21.20 -35.30
N LYS A 467 17.94 20.95 -36.46
CA LYS A 467 18.53 21.98 -37.33
C LYS A 467 17.60 22.38 -38.47
N GLU A 468 16.88 21.45 -39.07
CA GLU A 468 15.92 21.74 -40.15
C GLU A 468 14.66 22.47 -39.61
N LEU A 469 14.32 22.28 -38.33
CA LEU A 469 13.19 22.97 -37.68
C LEU A 469 13.37 24.50 -37.50
N TYR A 470 14.53 25.06 -37.87
CA TYR A 470 14.86 26.48 -37.69
C TYR A 470 14.84 27.33 -38.97
N ASP A 471 14.86 26.71 -40.17
CA ASP A 471 15.10 27.44 -41.43
C ASP A 471 13.82 27.71 -42.27
N GLU A 472 12.64 27.15 -41.92
CA GLU A 472 11.41 27.25 -42.76
C GLU A 472 10.22 28.05 -42.16
N LEU A 473 10.41 28.88 -41.12
CA LEU A 473 9.33 29.69 -40.53
C LEU A 473 9.40 31.20 -40.88
N ASP A 474 8.93 31.57 -42.08
CA ASP A 474 8.76 32.98 -42.49
C ASP A 474 7.56 33.66 -41.79
N ILE A 475 7.79 34.11 -40.56
CA ILE A 475 6.85 34.88 -39.72
C ILE A 475 6.36 36.18 -40.41
N THR A 476 7.05 36.67 -41.46
CA THR A 476 6.76 37.96 -42.11
C THR A 476 5.43 37.99 -42.88
N GLN A 477 4.83 36.84 -43.21
CA GLN A 477 3.50 36.81 -43.85
C GLN A 477 2.33 36.99 -42.87
N LEU A 478 2.42 36.46 -41.64
CA LEU A 478 1.33 36.52 -40.66
C LEU A 478 0.96 37.95 -40.23
N ILE A 479 1.91 38.88 -40.35
CA ILE A 479 1.82 40.27 -39.88
C ILE A 479 0.87 41.14 -40.74
N LYS A 480 0.37 40.66 -41.89
CA LYS A 480 -0.35 41.49 -42.89
C LYS A 480 -1.89 41.49 -42.81
N CYS A 481 -2.51 40.69 -41.94
CA CYS A 481 -3.96 40.43 -41.99
C CYS A 481 -4.78 40.89 -40.76
N ALA A 482 -4.29 41.84 -39.95
CA ALA A 482 -5.00 42.30 -38.73
C ALA A 482 -5.18 43.82 -38.55
N PRO A 483 -6.00 44.53 -39.36
CA PRO A 483 -6.39 45.91 -39.02
C PRO A 483 -7.88 46.27 -39.23
N MET A 484 -8.86 45.48 -38.73
CA MET A 484 -10.28 45.89 -38.85
C MET A 484 -11.27 45.48 -37.74
N ALA A 485 -10.81 45.34 -36.49
CA ALA A 485 -11.70 45.12 -35.33
C ALA A 485 -11.48 46.13 -34.17
N ALA A 486 -10.24 46.57 -33.93
CA ALA A 486 -9.85 47.32 -32.73
C ALA A 486 -10.44 48.75 -32.58
N MET A 487 -11.12 49.30 -33.59
CA MET A 487 -11.63 50.68 -33.56
C MET A 487 -13.07 50.84 -33.06
N LEU A 488 -13.87 49.76 -32.95
CA LEU A 488 -15.28 49.90 -32.59
C LEU A 488 -15.54 49.86 -31.07
N PHE A 489 -14.73 49.11 -30.31
CA PHE A 489 -14.98 48.84 -28.90
C PHE A 489 -14.65 50.01 -27.97
N VAL A 490 -13.59 50.77 -28.27
CA VAL A 490 -13.08 51.87 -27.44
C VAL A 490 -14.09 53.02 -27.28
N SER A 491 -14.89 53.28 -28.31
CA SER A 491 -15.86 54.39 -28.34
C SER A 491 -17.08 54.19 -27.43
N ILE A 492 -17.40 52.94 -27.05
CA ILE A 492 -18.60 52.62 -26.25
C ILE A 492 -18.31 52.79 -24.75
N CYS A 493 -17.14 52.34 -24.29
CA CYS A 493 -16.73 52.35 -22.88
C CYS A 493 -16.53 53.76 -22.28
N LEU A 494 -16.49 54.81 -23.09
CA LEU A 494 -16.23 56.20 -22.67
C LEU A 494 -17.48 57.02 -22.31
N SER A 495 -18.67 56.42 -22.34
CA SER A 495 -19.96 57.15 -22.32
C SER A 495 -20.77 57.07 -21.01
N LEU A 496 -20.36 56.28 -20.02
CA LEU A 496 -21.13 56.02 -18.79
C LEU A 496 -20.30 56.20 -17.50
N LEU A 497 -20.25 57.44 -16.99
CA LEU A 497 -19.69 57.76 -15.67
C LEU A 497 -20.55 58.81 -14.93
N PRO A 498 -21.16 58.46 -13.78
CA PRO A 498 -21.63 59.42 -12.78
C PRO A 498 -20.58 59.58 -11.67
N THR A 499 -20.19 60.82 -11.34
CA THR A 499 -19.21 61.11 -10.30
C THR A 499 -19.85 61.37 -8.94
N TRP A 500 -19.28 60.79 -7.87
CA TRP A 500 -19.56 61.16 -6.48
C TRP A 500 -18.25 61.25 -5.68
N HIS A 501 -18.06 62.36 -4.97
CA HIS A 501 -16.97 62.56 -4.01
C HIS A 501 -17.51 62.54 -2.58
N VAL A 502 -16.84 61.81 -1.70
CA VAL A 502 -16.75 62.12 -0.26
C VAL A 502 -15.32 61.83 0.18
N ALA A 503 -14.76 62.65 1.07
CA ALA A 503 -13.45 62.44 1.67
C ALA A 503 -13.51 62.71 3.17
N ALA A 504 -12.82 61.90 4.00
CA ALA A 504 -12.10 62.34 5.20
C ALA A 504 -11.39 61.19 5.99
N SER A 505 -10.24 61.53 6.56
CA SER A 505 -9.67 61.09 7.86
C SER A 505 -9.54 59.59 8.22
N GLN A 506 -8.35 59.06 7.93
CA GLN A 506 -7.32 58.59 8.88
C GLN A 506 -7.64 57.64 10.07
N SER A 507 -6.79 56.60 10.14
CA SER A 507 -6.24 55.96 11.35
C SER A 507 -7.20 55.39 12.42
N ALA A 508 -7.64 54.17 12.16
CA ALA A 508 -7.57 53.09 13.15
C ALA A 508 -6.69 51.96 12.57
N ASP A 509 -6.10 51.11 13.41
CA ASP A 509 -5.47 49.87 12.91
C ASP A 509 -6.55 49.04 12.19
N SER A 510 -6.37 48.87 10.88
CA SER A 510 -7.44 48.46 9.99
C SER A 510 -7.86 47.01 10.25
N ILE A 511 -9.17 46.76 10.36
CA ILE A 511 -9.76 45.40 10.48
C ILE A 511 -9.34 44.49 9.30
N GLU A 512 -8.93 45.10 8.18
CA GLU A 512 -8.33 44.49 7.00
C GLU A 512 -6.92 43.86 7.22
N GLN A 513 -6.22 44.14 8.33
CA GLN A 513 -4.91 43.56 8.63
C GLN A 513 -4.68 43.44 10.16
N ARG A 514 -4.65 42.20 10.70
CA ARG A 514 -4.32 41.92 12.11
C ARG A 514 -2.98 41.18 12.20
N SER A 515 -2.04 41.67 13.03
CA SER A 515 -0.76 40.99 13.27
C SER A 515 -0.79 40.21 14.58
N PHE A 516 -0.19 39.02 14.59
CA PHE A 516 0.00 38.16 15.76
C PHE A 516 1.49 37.85 15.93
N ASN A 517 2.13 38.43 16.95
CA ASN A 517 3.52 38.10 17.30
C ASN A 517 3.62 36.65 17.79
N ALA A 518 4.78 35.99 17.63
CA ALA A 518 4.96 34.60 18.08
C ALA A 518 4.56 34.36 19.55
N GLU A 519 4.79 35.35 20.42
CA GLU A 519 4.39 35.34 21.83
C GLU A 519 2.88 35.10 22.06
N PHE A 520 1.99 35.56 21.16
CA PHE A 520 0.54 35.30 21.24
C PHE A 520 0.23 33.80 21.26
N PHE A 521 1.02 33.00 20.53
CA PHE A 521 0.79 31.57 20.42
C PHE A 521 1.44 30.77 21.55
N SER A 522 2.34 31.35 22.35
CA SER A 522 3.11 30.65 23.41
C SER A 522 2.24 29.83 24.37
N GLN A 523 1.05 30.33 24.70
CA GLN A 523 0.02 29.66 25.51
C GLN A 523 -0.44 28.30 24.94
N TYR A 524 -0.40 28.12 23.62
CA TYR A 524 -0.78 26.87 22.94
C TYR A 524 0.39 25.89 22.79
N ASN A 525 1.60 26.29 23.21
CA ASN A 525 2.83 25.53 23.03
C ASN A 525 3.01 25.01 21.58
N PRO A 526 2.87 25.87 20.54
CA PRO A 526 2.95 25.47 19.13
C PRO A 526 4.35 24.95 18.79
N GLN A 527 4.42 24.07 17.80
CA GLN A 527 5.64 23.33 17.48
C GLN A 527 5.98 23.49 16.00
N THR A 528 4.96 23.53 15.15
CA THR A 528 5.05 23.86 13.73
C THR A 528 4.43 25.23 13.43
N VAL A 529 4.66 25.77 12.24
CA VAL A 529 3.90 26.92 11.74
C VAL A 529 2.43 26.55 11.52
N LEU A 530 2.16 25.31 11.08
CA LEU A 530 0.80 24.80 10.94
C LEU A 530 0.02 24.83 12.28
N ASP A 531 0.66 24.50 13.40
CA ASP A 531 0.07 24.65 14.75
C ASP A 531 -0.32 26.11 15.03
N MET A 532 0.52 27.09 14.67
CA MET A 532 0.17 28.51 14.83
C MET A 532 -0.98 28.91 13.90
N VAL A 533 -0.96 28.44 12.65
CA VAL A 533 -1.97 28.76 11.63
C VAL A 533 -3.35 28.27 12.02
N TYR A 534 -3.49 27.04 12.54
CA TYR A 534 -4.76 26.56 13.10
C TYR A 534 -5.23 27.31 14.36
N ARG A 535 -4.37 28.10 15.02
CA ARG A 535 -4.75 28.96 16.17
C ARG A 535 -4.95 30.43 15.82
N LEU A 536 -4.93 30.80 14.54
CA LEU A 536 -5.20 32.17 14.09
C LEU A 536 -6.71 32.51 14.23
N PRO A 537 -7.09 33.54 15.04
CA PRO A 537 -8.47 34.00 15.21
C PRO A 537 -9.32 34.15 13.94
N GLY A 538 -10.06 33.08 13.62
CA GLY A 538 -11.01 33.04 12.52
C GLY A 538 -10.47 32.73 11.13
N PHE A 539 -9.18 32.41 11.05
CA PHE A 539 -8.57 31.99 9.81
C PHE A 539 -8.92 30.52 9.57
N ALA A 540 -9.89 30.26 8.70
CA ALA A 540 -10.08 28.93 8.15
C ALA A 540 -8.92 28.65 7.19
N PHE A 541 -8.08 27.67 7.54
CA PHE A 541 -6.96 27.27 6.69
C PHE A 541 -7.48 26.58 5.43
N GLU A 542 -7.19 27.15 4.27
CA GLU A 542 -7.51 26.56 2.97
C GLU A 542 -6.25 25.87 2.45
N ASN A 543 -6.13 24.57 2.74
CA ASN A 543 -5.19 23.71 2.04
C ASN A 543 -5.64 23.57 0.57
N THR A 544 -4.69 23.46 -0.36
CA THR A 544 -4.98 23.30 -1.79
C THR A 544 -4.04 22.27 -2.39
N ASP A 545 -4.60 21.13 -2.79
CA ASP A 545 -3.93 20.16 -3.66
C ASP A 545 -4.18 20.55 -5.13
N SER A 546 -3.55 19.83 -6.07
CA SER A 546 -3.34 20.24 -7.47
C SER A 546 -4.58 20.70 -8.25
N ALA A 547 -4.62 21.98 -8.60
CA ALA A 547 -5.58 22.65 -9.47
C ALA A 547 -4.95 23.09 -10.81
N ARG A 548 -5.78 23.44 -11.80
CA ARG A 548 -5.34 23.82 -13.16
C ARG A 548 -4.55 25.13 -13.18
N GLY A 549 -3.33 25.06 -13.72
CA GLY A 549 -2.41 26.20 -13.86
C GLY A 549 -1.84 26.72 -12.53
N PHE A 550 -0.80 27.55 -12.59
CA PHE A 550 -0.15 28.04 -11.35
C PHE A 550 -1.01 29.09 -10.59
N GLY A 551 -2.12 29.54 -11.19
CA GLY A 551 -3.09 30.41 -10.55
C GLY A 551 -4.00 29.70 -9.53
N GLY A 552 -4.28 28.41 -9.70
CA GLY A 552 -5.22 27.66 -8.85
C GLY A 552 -4.62 27.14 -7.54
N ASN A 553 -3.35 26.73 -7.56
CA ASN A 553 -2.60 26.09 -6.44
C ASN A 553 -2.28 27.01 -5.24
N VAL A 554 -3.03 28.09 -5.07
CA VAL A 554 -2.71 29.14 -4.10
C VAL A 554 -3.53 28.90 -2.84
N GLY A 555 -3.02 28.08 -1.93
CA GLY A 555 -3.56 27.99 -0.57
C GLY A 555 -3.45 29.33 0.16
N ASN A 556 -4.25 29.54 1.20
CA ASN A 556 -4.43 30.88 1.78
C ASN A 556 -3.33 31.31 2.79
N VAL A 557 -2.15 30.68 2.76
CA VAL A 557 -0.98 31.04 3.58
C VAL A 557 0.23 31.38 2.71
N LEU A 558 0.89 32.49 3.03
CA LEU A 558 2.17 32.93 2.50
C LEU A 558 3.28 32.74 3.54
N VAL A 559 4.52 32.60 3.07
CA VAL A 559 5.72 32.60 3.91
C VAL A 559 6.63 33.75 3.44
N ASN A 560 6.95 34.68 4.33
CA ASN A 560 7.70 35.91 4.02
C ASN A 560 7.15 36.67 2.79
N GLY A 561 5.83 36.83 2.70
CA GLY A 561 5.13 37.49 1.59
C GLY A 561 5.12 36.75 0.25
N ALA A 562 5.68 35.54 0.18
CA ALA A 562 5.74 34.71 -1.02
C ALA A 562 4.90 33.43 -0.89
N ARG A 563 4.46 32.86 -2.02
CA ARG A 563 3.90 31.51 -2.05
C ARG A 563 5.02 30.49 -1.80
N PRO A 564 4.75 29.34 -1.15
CA PRO A 564 5.54 28.15 -1.40
C PRO A 564 5.55 27.84 -2.90
N VAL A 565 6.73 27.67 -3.50
CA VAL A 565 6.89 27.49 -4.96
C VAL A 565 7.14 26.01 -5.27
N VAL A 566 6.19 25.17 -4.88
CA VAL A 566 6.18 23.73 -5.22
C VAL A 566 4.76 23.39 -5.68
N LYS A 567 4.59 22.99 -6.94
CA LYS A 567 3.30 22.61 -7.51
C LYS A 567 2.84 21.25 -6.97
N SER A 568 3.79 20.36 -6.71
CA SER A 568 3.58 18.97 -6.29
C SER A 568 3.76 18.71 -4.78
N GLU A 569 3.30 19.66 -3.94
CA GLU A 569 3.19 19.50 -2.49
C GLU A 569 2.08 20.37 -1.89
N SER A 570 1.38 19.82 -0.89
CA SER A 570 0.30 20.44 -0.14
C SER A 570 0.80 21.45 0.90
N LEU A 571 -0.01 22.47 1.19
CA LEU A 571 0.39 23.62 2.00
C LEU A 571 0.55 23.26 3.48
N ASP A 572 -0.23 22.30 4.00
CA ASP A 572 -0.03 21.74 5.34
C ASP A 572 1.32 21.03 5.49
N ASN A 573 1.72 20.22 4.50
CA ASN A 573 3.04 19.57 4.47
C ASN A 573 4.20 20.58 4.41
N VAL A 574 4.03 21.73 3.78
CA VAL A 574 5.02 22.82 3.86
C VAL A 574 5.06 23.44 5.26
N LEU A 575 3.89 23.79 5.83
CA LEU A 575 3.80 24.52 7.11
C LEU A 575 4.08 23.63 8.34
N SER A 576 3.97 22.31 8.22
CA SER A 576 4.31 21.36 9.29
C SER A 576 5.83 21.22 9.47
N ARG A 577 6.63 21.34 8.39
CA ARG A 577 8.10 21.28 8.46
C ARG A 577 8.76 22.57 8.95
N ILE A 578 8.07 23.72 8.91
CA ILE A 578 8.59 25.00 9.42
C ILE A 578 8.32 25.09 10.94
N SER A 579 9.33 25.48 11.71
CA SER A 579 9.26 25.54 13.17
C SER A 579 8.51 26.76 13.71
N ALA A 580 7.75 26.57 14.78
CA ALA A 580 7.18 27.65 15.59
C ALA A 580 8.22 28.69 16.04
N ASP A 581 9.44 28.25 16.39
CA ASP A 581 10.55 29.08 16.88
C ASP A 581 11.32 29.81 15.76
N GLN A 582 10.89 29.65 14.49
CA GLN A 582 11.32 30.44 13.35
C GLN A 582 10.37 31.61 13.08
N VAL A 583 9.16 31.63 13.64
CA VAL A 583 8.18 32.70 13.41
C VAL A 583 8.54 33.95 14.22
N LEU A 584 8.58 35.09 13.54
CA LEU A 584 8.60 36.42 14.17
C LEU A 584 7.16 36.86 14.49
N LYS A 585 6.29 36.78 13.48
CA LYS A 585 4.86 37.07 13.56
C LYS A 585 4.10 36.48 12.38
N ILE A 586 2.78 36.37 12.49
CA ILE A 586 1.87 36.10 11.38
C ILE A 586 0.98 37.32 11.14
N ASN A 587 0.93 37.83 9.91
CA ASN A 587 -0.03 38.83 9.48
C ASN A 587 -1.27 38.13 8.92
N VAL A 588 -2.48 38.54 9.28
CA VAL A 588 -3.73 38.08 8.67
C VAL A 588 -4.38 39.24 7.92
N TYR A 589 -4.43 39.14 6.59
CA TYR A 589 -5.02 40.12 5.67
C TYR A 589 -6.46 39.74 5.32
N ARG A 590 -7.32 40.75 5.14
CA ARG A 590 -8.75 40.64 4.80
C ARG A 590 -9.13 41.79 3.86
N GLY A 591 -10.07 41.58 2.94
CA GLY A 591 -10.57 42.64 2.06
C GLY A 591 -9.48 43.33 1.24
N SER A 592 -9.43 44.66 1.22
CA SER A 592 -8.59 45.42 0.28
C SER A 592 -7.09 45.48 0.60
N LYS A 593 -6.67 44.71 1.62
CA LYS A 593 -5.28 44.51 2.07
C LYS A 593 -4.68 43.15 1.71
N ILE A 594 -5.47 42.23 1.14
CA ILE A 594 -4.97 40.91 0.71
C ILE A 594 -3.91 41.11 -0.39
N PRO A 595 -2.73 40.45 -0.31
CA PRO A 595 -1.74 40.50 -1.38
C PRO A 595 -2.31 39.99 -2.70
N LEU A 596 -2.05 40.67 -3.83
CA LEU A 596 -2.53 40.25 -5.15
C LEU A 596 -2.01 38.86 -5.55
N VAL A 597 -0.84 38.46 -5.03
CA VAL A 597 -0.28 37.09 -5.09
C VAL A 597 -1.24 36.02 -4.57
N THR A 598 -2.26 36.40 -3.80
CA THR A 598 -3.32 35.55 -3.21
C THR A 598 -4.74 36.02 -3.59
N SER A 599 -4.90 36.72 -4.71
CA SER A 599 -6.25 36.99 -5.27
C SER A 599 -6.97 35.67 -5.53
N GLY A 600 -8.30 35.66 -5.33
CA GLY A 600 -9.05 34.44 -5.05
C GLY A 600 -9.52 34.32 -3.60
N LYS A 601 -8.67 34.68 -2.62
CA LYS A 601 -8.90 34.34 -1.21
C LYS A 601 -9.64 35.43 -0.44
N VAL A 602 -10.51 34.99 0.48
CA VAL A 602 -11.32 35.85 1.38
C VAL A 602 -10.49 36.36 2.57
N MET A 603 -9.49 35.59 2.98
CA MET A 603 -8.58 35.90 4.08
C MET A 603 -7.25 35.20 3.82
N VAL A 604 -6.13 35.83 4.17
CA VAL A 604 -4.79 35.30 3.90
C VAL A 604 -3.89 35.48 5.12
N ALA A 605 -3.21 34.41 5.53
CA ALA A 605 -2.16 34.47 6.54
C ALA A 605 -0.79 34.62 5.87
N ASP A 606 0.14 35.30 6.52
CA ASP A 606 1.49 35.59 6.01
C ASP A 606 2.48 35.47 7.15
N VAL A 607 3.22 34.37 7.12
CA VAL A 607 4.12 33.92 8.17
C VAL A 607 5.48 34.58 7.95
N ILE A 608 5.78 35.57 8.77
CA ILE A 608 7.06 36.27 8.75
C ILE A 608 8.04 35.52 9.64
N LEU A 609 9.13 35.03 9.06
CA LEU A 609 10.18 34.29 9.77
C LEU A 609 11.28 35.23 10.28
N ILE A 610 12.03 34.76 11.28
CA ILE A 610 13.19 35.45 11.86
C ILE A 610 14.36 35.36 10.87
N GLN A 611 14.76 36.50 10.30
CA GLN A 611 15.91 36.57 9.39
C GLN A 611 17.23 36.21 10.09
N SER A 612 18.15 35.62 9.34
CA SER A 612 19.53 35.28 9.75
C SER A 612 19.70 34.30 10.93
N LYS A 613 18.64 33.59 11.36
CA LYS A 613 18.73 32.49 12.33
C LYS A 613 18.80 31.13 11.63
N THR A 614 20.00 30.54 11.53
CA THR A 614 20.15 29.11 11.22
C THR A 614 19.34 28.29 12.22
N SER A 615 18.52 27.37 11.74
CA SER A 615 17.68 26.52 12.58
C SER A 615 17.24 25.26 11.84
N GLY A 616 17.11 24.16 12.57
CA GLY A 616 16.70 22.87 12.01
C GLY A 616 15.63 22.17 12.86
N THR A 617 14.92 21.26 12.22
CA THR A 617 14.00 20.33 12.88
C THR A 617 14.27 18.91 12.38
N VAL A 618 14.34 17.95 13.30
CA VAL A 618 14.34 16.52 13.02
C VAL A 618 13.04 15.94 13.57
N GLU A 619 12.22 15.36 12.71
CA GLU A 619 11.08 14.52 13.06
C GLU A 619 11.54 13.05 13.03
N GLY A 620 11.35 12.36 14.14
CA GLY A 620 11.52 10.92 14.26
C GLY A 620 10.22 10.32 14.79
N GLN A 621 9.55 9.51 13.99
CA GLN A 621 8.24 8.94 14.30
C GLN A 621 8.31 7.42 14.23
N LEU A 622 7.40 6.75 14.94
CA LEU A 622 7.13 5.31 14.88
C LEU A 622 5.61 5.14 14.91
N THR A 623 5.04 4.40 13.96
CA THR A 623 3.64 3.96 14.06
C THR A 623 3.60 2.43 14.11
N GLN A 624 2.79 1.89 15.03
CA GLN A 624 2.53 0.45 15.22
C GLN A 624 1.09 0.12 14.82
N PHE A 625 0.93 -1.00 14.14
CA PHE A 625 -0.32 -1.43 13.53
C PHE A 625 -0.84 -2.73 14.13
N TYR A 626 -2.03 -3.15 13.71
CA TYR A 626 -2.78 -4.23 14.36
C TYR A 626 -2.13 -5.61 14.20
N ASP A 627 -1.53 -5.85 13.03
CA ASP A 627 -0.67 -6.98 12.68
C ASP A 627 0.67 -6.99 13.45
N GLY A 628 0.98 -5.92 14.19
CA GLY A 628 2.13 -5.82 15.09
C GLY A 628 3.41 -5.27 14.45
N SER A 629 3.38 -5.07 13.13
CA SER A 629 4.40 -4.34 12.38
C SER A 629 4.53 -2.87 12.85
N VAL A 630 5.74 -2.32 12.68
CA VAL A 630 6.11 -0.99 13.19
C VAL A 630 7.10 -0.33 12.25
N LEU A 631 6.79 0.86 11.73
CA LEU A 631 7.63 1.51 10.73
C LEU A 631 7.78 3.03 11.02
N PRO A 632 8.95 3.68 10.79
CA PRO A 632 9.20 5.03 11.25
C PRO A 632 8.88 6.07 10.18
N LYS A 633 9.01 7.33 10.55
CA LYS A 633 9.33 8.40 9.60
C LYS A 633 10.55 9.13 10.10
N LEU A 634 11.48 9.45 9.20
CA LEU A 634 12.58 10.38 9.44
C LEU A 634 12.45 11.56 8.49
N ALA A 635 12.25 12.76 9.04
CA ALA A 635 12.30 14.00 8.26
C ALA A 635 13.29 14.99 8.88
N LEU A 636 14.12 15.60 8.03
CA LEU A 636 15.07 16.65 8.37
C LEU A 636 14.71 17.90 7.58
N GLN A 637 14.39 19.00 8.27
CA GLN A 637 14.30 20.32 7.66
C GLN A 637 15.40 21.22 8.22
N LEU A 638 16.11 21.92 7.34
CA LEU A 638 17.12 22.93 7.70
C LEU A 638 16.81 24.25 6.99
N SER A 639 16.86 25.35 7.73
CA SER A 639 16.78 26.71 7.17
C SER A 639 17.98 27.54 7.65
N THR A 640 18.63 28.26 6.73
CA THR A 640 19.87 28.99 6.98
C THR A 640 20.05 30.14 6.00
N GLN A 641 21.11 30.94 6.16
CA GLN A 641 21.49 31.98 5.21
C GLN A 641 22.88 31.66 4.62
N TRP A 642 22.95 31.35 3.33
CA TRP A 642 24.16 30.94 2.63
C TRP A 642 24.56 31.95 1.56
N GLN A 643 25.72 32.58 1.71
CA GLN A 643 26.27 33.59 0.77
C GLN A 643 25.31 34.75 0.42
N GLY A 644 24.40 35.12 1.32
CA GLY A 644 23.38 36.15 1.07
C GLY A 644 22.16 35.67 0.28
N TRP A 645 21.97 34.35 0.18
CA TRP A 645 20.69 33.72 -0.12
C TRP A 645 20.08 33.18 1.18
N ASP A 646 18.77 33.30 1.33
CA ASP A 646 18.03 32.55 2.31
C ASP A 646 17.78 31.14 1.73
N THR A 647 18.16 30.10 2.48
CA THR A 647 18.23 28.71 2.00
C THR A 647 17.38 27.82 2.89
N SER A 648 16.52 27.01 2.26
CA SER A 648 15.80 25.92 2.92
C SER A 648 16.07 24.62 2.19
N VAL A 649 16.27 23.53 2.93
CA VAL A 649 16.42 22.17 2.38
C VAL A 649 15.73 21.16 3.29
N GLY A 650 15.03 20.21 2.69
CA GLY A 650 14.28 19.15 3.34
C GLY A 650 14.61 17.77 2.78
N LEU A 651 14.67 16.77 3.67
CA LEU A 651 14.80 15.35 3.34
C LEU A 651 13.77 14.56 4.15
N GLU A 652 13.05 13.62 3.54
CA GLU A 652 11.99 12.84 4.19
C GLU A 652 11.88 11.42 3.63
N ALA A 653 11.58 10.45 4.52
CA ALA A 653 11.14 9.08 4.23
C ALA A 653 10.21 8.55 5.36
N SER A 654 9.16 7.74 5.07
CA SER A 654 7.95 7.69 5.94
C SER A 654 6.96 6.47 5.90
N GLY A 655 7.05 5.54 6.86
CA GLY A 655 6.66 4.10 6.97
C GLY A 655 5.21 3.58 7.15
N SER A 656 4.83 2.56 6.33
CA SER A 656 3.65 1.61 6.27
C SER A 656 3.03 1.09 7.57
N PRO A 657 2.53 -0.15 7.59
CA PRO A 657 2.27 -1.11 6.49
C PRO A 657 0.75 -1.27 6.30
N GLY A 658 0.33 -2.38 5.70
CA GLY A 658 -0.87 -2.38 4.89
C GLY A 658 -2.13 -2.96 5.49
N TYR A 659 -2.02 -3.65 6.62
CA TYR A 659 -2.90 -4.77 6.90
C TYR A 659 -4.40 -4.46 6.92
N ARG A 660 -5.16 -5.16 6.07
CA ARG A 660 -6.63 -5.12 6.02
C ARG A 660 -7.22 -6.52 5.84
N THR A 661 -8.34 -6.77 6.53
CA THR A 661 -9.17 -7.97 6.30
C THR A 661 -10.58 -7.57 5.85
N ALA A 662 -11.23 -8.42 5.04
CA ALA A 662 -12.64 -8.29 4.68
C ALA A 662 -13.35 -9.65 4.67
N GLN A 663 -14.62 -9.66 5.08
CA GLN A 663 -15.55 -10.71 4.65
C GLN A 663 -16.34 -10.21 3.44
N ILE A 664 -16.28 -10.94 2.34
CA ILE A 664 -16.98 -10.63 1.10
C ILE A 664 -18.16 -11.60 0.95
N ARG A 665 -19.26 -11.13 0.38
CA ARG A 665 -20.46 -11.92 0.10
C ARG A 665 -20.99 -11.54 -1.27
N GLN A 666 -21.14 -12.52 -2.16
CA GLN A 666 -21.90 -12.35 -3.39
C GLN A 666 -23.37 -12.65 -3.11
N LEU A 667 -24.28 -11.78 -3.55
CA LEU A 667 -25.72 -11.91 -3.42
C LEU A 667 -26.38 -11.95 -4.80
N ASN A 668 -27.39 -12.81 -4.96
CA ASN A 668 -28.23 -12.78 -6.14
C ASN A 668 -29.31 -11.68 -6.05
N ARG A 669 -30.07 -11.51 -7.14
CA ARG A 669 -31.18 -10.55 -7.25
C ARG A 669 -32.28 -10.67 -6.18
N GLU A 670 -32.44 -11.82 -5.52
CA GLU A 670 -33.38 -11.99 -4.40
C GLU A 670 -32.77 -11.60 -3.03
N GLY A 671 -31.55 -11.08 -3.00
CA GLY A 671 -30.81 -10.77 -1.77
C GLY A 671 -30.33 -12.02 -1.02
N LYS A 672 -30.30 -13.19 -1.69
CA LYS A 672 -29.75 -14.41 -1.11
C LYS A 672 -28.25 -14.48 -1.43
N VAL A 673 -27.43 -14.70 -0.40
CA VAL A 673 -26.01 -15.01 -0.57
C VAL A 673 -25.86 -16.28 -1.42
N THR A 674 -25.06 -16.18 -2.49
CA THR A 674 -24.66 -17.30 -3.36
C THR A 674 -23.28 -17.82 -3.00
N ASP A 675 -22.37 -16.92 -2.66
CA ASP A 675 -20.96 -17.20 -2.37
C ASP A 675 -20.43 -16.25 -1.28
N GLN A 676 -19.37 -16.64 -0.59
CA GLN A 676 -18.65 -15.78 0.36
C GLN A 676 -17.15 -15.95 0.19
N ALA A 677 -16.39 -14.88 0.43
CA ALA A 677 -14.93 -14.95 0.44
C ALA A 677 -14.33 -14.27 1.67
N PHE A 678 -13.09 -14.65 2.00
CA PHE A 678 -12.26 -13.92 2.95
C PHE A 678 -11.08 -13.29 2.21
N GLU A 679 -10.92 -11.97 2.34
CA GLU A 679 -9.87 -11.19 1.68
C GLU A 679 -8.89 -10.65 2.72
N VAL A 680 -7.60 -10.92 2.51
CA VAL A 680 -6.47 -10.30 3.21
C VAL A 680 -5.73 -9.41 2.21
N LEU A 681 -5.31 -8.23 2.65
CA LEU A 681 -4.42 -7.33 1.92
C LEU A 681 -3.29 -6.91 2.85
N ASP A 682 -2.05 -7.04 2.37
CA ASP A 682 -0.86 -6.38 2.92
C ASP A 682 -0.25 -5.45 1.86
N GLU A 683 0.36 -4.34 2.28
CA GLU A 683 0.85 -3.28 1.38
C GLU A 683 1.80 -2.26 2.07
N GLU A 684 2.81 -1.78 1.34
CA GLU A 684 3.59 -0.46 1.56
C GLU A 684 3.35 2.02 -0.17
N THR A 685 3.95 3.25 -0.01
CA THR A 685 4.08 4.41 -0.87
C THR A 685 5.52 4.87 -0.56
N GLU A 686 6.47 3.93 -0.70
CA GLU A 686 7.82 3.92 -0.11
C GLU A 686 8.60 5.16 -0.57
N ASN A 687 8.55 6.20 0.25
CA ASN A 687 8.84 7.55 -0.18
C ASN A 687 10.27 7.93 0.18
N LEU A 688 11.01 8.46 -0.79
CA LEU A 688 12.25 9.18 -0.56
C LEU A 688 12.17 10.53 -1.27
N LYS A 689 12.09 11.61 -0.49
CA LYS A 689 11.87 12.96 -0.99
C LYS A 689 12.96 13.93 -0.56
N PHE A 690 13.55 14.61 -1.54
CA PHE A 690 14.43 15.75 -1.34
C PHE A 690 13.79 17.04 -1.86
N THR A 691 13.86 18.12 -1.08
CA THR A 691 13.40 19.46 -1.47
C THR A 691 14.45 20.52 -1.17
N GLY A 692 14.50 21.56 -2.00
CA GLY A 692 15.39 22.71 -1.83
C GLY A 692 14.76 24.01 -2.32
N GLN A 693 15.02 25.10 -1.60
CA GLN A 693 14.63 26.45 -1.95
C GLN A 693 15.78 27.44 -1.69
N LEU A 694 16.00 28.35 -2.62
CA LEU A 694 16.92 29.49 -2.49
C LEU A 694 16.17 30.78 -2.80
N LYS A 695 16.22 31.77 -1.91
CA LYS A 695 15.66 33.12 -2.13
C LYS A 695 16.73 34.20 -1.97
N GLN A 696 16.74 35.19 -2.85
CA GLN A 696 17.55 36.40 -2.70
C GLN A 696 16.77 37.64 -3.15
N SER A 697 16.70 38.64 -2.28
CA SER A 697 16.09 39.95 -2.57
C SER A 697 17.19 41.03 -2.56
N LYS A 698 17.42 41.68 -3.71
CA LYS A 698 18.52 42.64 -3.93
C LYS A 698 18.02 43.90 -4.64
N GLY A 699 17.83 44.96 -3.85
CA GLY A 699 17.27 46.23 -4.32
C GLY A 699 15.81 46.06 -4.72
N GLN A 700 15.51 46.21 -6.02
CA GLN A 700 14.16 46.00 -6.57
C GLN A 700 13.90 44.56 -7.03
N ASN A 701 14.94 43.73 -7.17
CA ASN A 701 14.80 42.36 -7.64
C ASN A 701 14.61 41.39 -6.47
N GLU A 702 13.76 40.39 -6.66
CA GLU A 702 13.68 39.18 -5.86
C GLU A 702 13.72 37.97 -6.80
N ILE A 703 14.53 36.96 -6.45
CA ILE A 703 14.61 35.69 -7.16
C ILE A 703 14.36 34.58 -6.14
N VAL A 704 13.50 33.63 -6.49
CA VAL A 704 13.31 32.37 -5.78
C VAL A 704 13.58 31.22 -6.76
N LEU A 705 14.40 30.26 -6.33
CA LEU A 705 14.65 29.01 -7.03
C LEU A 705 14.14 27.88 -6.15
N THR A 706 13.54 26.86 -6.76
CA THR A 706 13.02 25.67 -6.06
C THR A 706 13.35 24.41 -6.84
N GLY A 707 13.54 23.32 -6.11
CA GLY A 707 13.76 22.00 -6.69
C GLY A 707 13.21 20.91 -5.77
N LYS A 708 12.59 19.89 -6.35
CA LYS A 708 12.15 18.67 -5.69
C LYS A 708 12.60 17.47 -6.53
N VAL A 709 13.03 16.41 -5.86
CA VAL A 709 13.17 15.07 -6.45
C VAL A 709 12.53 14.08 -5.49
N GLY A 710 11.72 13.16 -6.00
CA GLY A 710 11.02 12.14 -5.22
C GLY A 710 11.02 10.79 -5.91
N ARG A 711 11.08 9.71 -5.11
CA ARG A 711 10.74 8.35 -5.49
C ARG A 711 9.67 7.82 -4.53
N GLU A 712 8.76 7.01 -5.05
CA GLU A 712 7.61 6.43 -4.37
C GLU A 712 7.41 5.00 -4.92
N ASN A 713 7.44 3.96 -4.08
CA ASN A 713 7.16 2.57 -4.49
C ASN A 713 5.93 2.02 -3.77
N TYR A 714 4.91 1.57 -4.48
CA TYR A 714 3.79 0.83 -3.94
C TYR A 714 3.96 -0.67 -4.26
N LEU A 715 3.78 -1.51 -3.25
CA LEU A 715 3.83 -2.98 -3.27
C LEU A 715 2.60 -3.45 -2.49
N GLY A 716 1.65 -4.12 -3.13
CA GLY A 716 0.41 -4.55 -2.47
C GLY A 716 -0.03 -5.94 -2.90
N ASP A 717 -0.13 -6.84 -1.92
CA ASP A 717 -0.41 -8.26 -2.10
C ASP A 717 -1.78 -8.59 -1.48
N THR A 718 -2.75 -8.94 -2.32
CA THR A 718 -4.11 -9.30 -1.92
C THR A 718 -4.36 -10.78 -2.14
N THR A 719 -4.70 -11.52 -1.08
CA THR A 719 -5.16 -12.90 -1.19
C THR A 719 -6.65 -12.99 -0.85
N ARG A 720 -7.44 -13.60 -1.72
CA ARG A 720 -8.88 -13.88 -1.52
C ARG A 720 -9.11 -15.39 -1.58
N TYR A 721 -9.83 -15.92 -0.59
CA TYR A 721 -10.24 -17.32 -0.49
C TYR A 721 -11.76 -17.40 -0.58
N ASP A 722 -12.29 -18.02 -1.64
CA ASP A 722 -13.74 -18.15 -1.87
C ASP A 722 -14.30 -19.41 -1.18
N ALA A 723 -15.61 -19.44 -0.91
CA ALA A 723 -16.26 -20.49 -0.12
C ALA A 723 -17.73 -20.68 -0.56
N SER A 724 -17.95 -21.60 -1.50
CA SER A 724 -19.25 -21.72 -2.16
C SER A 724 -20.32 -22.31 -1.25
N SER A 725 -21.51 -21.66 -1.25
CA SER A 725 -22.64 -22.10 -0.42
C SER A 725 -23.35 -23.37 -0.90
N GLN A 726 -22.91 -23.95 -2.03
CA GLN A 726 -23.48 -25.18 -2.61
C GLN A 726 -22.75 -26.45 -2.17
N PHE A 727 -21.43 -26.37 -1.94
CA PHE A 727 -20.60 -27.55 -1.64
C PHE A 727 -20.00 -27.53 -0.23
N GLY A 728 -19.81 -26.36 0.38
CA GLY A 728 -19.50 -26.24 1.81
C GLY A 728 -18.02 -26.39 2.16
N HIS A 729 -17.13 -26.35 1.17
CA HIS A 729 -15.68 -26.26 1.35
C HIS A 729 -15.22 -24.79 1.27
N MET A 730 -14.15 -24.44 1.99
CA MET A 730 -13.44 -23.16 1.82
C MET A 730 -12.23 -23.37 0.92
N GLY A 731 -11.90 -22.38 0.09
CA GLY A 731 -10.70 -22.35 -0.76
C GLY A 731 -10.86 -23.03 -2.12
N GLU A 732 -12.09 -23.33 -2.57
CA GLU A 732 -12.33 -23.91 -3.91
C GLU A 732 -11.71 -23.05 -5.03
N THR A 733 -11.75 -21.72 -4.85
CA THR A 733 -10.97 -20.75 -5.63
C THR A 733 -10.08 -19.94 -4.69
N ILE A 734 -8.83 -19.71 -5.10
CA ILE A 734 -7.91 -18.74 -4.50
C ILE A 734 -7.56 -17.70 -5.55
N ARG A 735 -7.59 -16.42 -5.17
CA ARG A 735 -7.07 -15.31 -6.00
C ARG A 735 -5.94 -14.59 -5.27
N GLU A 736 -4.82 -14.41 -5.96
CA GLU A 736 -3.66 -13.64 -5.53
C GLU A 736 -3.43 -12.48 -6.50
N LEU A 737 -3.46 -11.25 -6.00
CA LEU A 737 -3.21 -10.02 -6.75
C LEU A 737 -2.01 -9.32 -6.14
N ASN A 738 -0.89 -9.30 -6.86
CA ASN A 738 0.34 -8.61 -6.45
C ASN A 738 0.50 -7.34 -7.32
N VAL A 739 0.82 -6.20 -6.72
CA VAL A 739 0.85 -4.90 -7.40
C VAL A 739 2.12 -4.12 -7.04
N ASP A 740 3.07 -4.01 -7.99
CA ASP A 740 4.29 -3.20 -7.92
C ASP A 740 4.15 -1.95 -8.81
N ASN A 741 3.99 -0.77 -8.19
CA ASN A 741 3.88 0.50 -8.88
C ASN A 741 4.99 1.47 -8.41
N ALA A 742 5.87 1.89 -9.31
CA ALA A 742 6.99 2.79 -8.99
C ALA A 742 6.84 4.16 -9.68
N THR A 743 6.77 5.23 -8.89
CA THR A 743 6.74 6.63 -9.36
C THR A 743 8.05 7.35 -9.06
N LYS A 744 8.56 8.11 -10.04
CA LYS A 744 9.77 8.94 -9.92
C LYS A 744 9.43 10.34 -10.43
N ASN A 745 9.52 11.36 -9.59
CA ASN A 745 9.21 12.74 -9.96
C ASN A 745 10.37 13.71 -9.73
N ALA A 746 10.45 14.71 -10.60
CA ALA A 746 11.36 15.84 -10.47
C ALA A 746 10.62 17.14 -10.83
N GLU A 747 10.79 18.19 -10.02
CA GLU A 747 10.23 19.51 -10.25
C GLU A 747 11.33 20.57 -10.09
N LEU A 748 11.41 21.52 -11.02
CA LEU A 748 12.30 22.67 -10.98
C LEU A 748 11.49 23.95 -11.19
N GLY A 749 11.60 24.90 -10.26
CA GLY A 749 10.82 26.15 -10.26
C GLY A 749 11.70 27.40 -10.13
N VAL A 750 11.33 28.45 -10.85
CA VAL A 750 11.95 29.78 -10.82
C VAL A 750 10.86 30.85 -10.72
N ASP A 751 10.98 31.76 -9.76
CA ASP A 751 10.24 33.02 -9.67
C ASP A 751 11.25 34.18 -9.73
N TRP A 752 11.05 35.12 -10.65
CA TRP A 752 11.74 36.40 -10.66
C TRP A 752 10.72 37.54 -10.60
N THR A 753 10.78 38.30 -9.50
CA THR A 753 9.96 39.47 -9.25
C THR A 753 10.82 40.75 -9.30
N LEU A 754 10.40 41.73 -10.09
CA LEU A 754 10.95 43.10 -10.14
C LEU A 754 9.93 44.12 -9.61
N ASN A 755 10.25 44.73 -8.47
CA ASN A 755 9.41 45.72 -7.77
C ASN A 755 9.79 47.15 -8.17
N LEU A 756 9.12 47.70 -9.18
CA LEU A 756 9.25 49.11 -9.59
C LEU A 756 8.31 50.02 -8.79
N ALA A 757 8.55 51.33 -8.83
CA ALA A 757 7.80 52.33 -8.08
C ALA A 757 6.30 52.41 -8.43
N SER A 758 5.89 51.94 -9.61
CA SER A 758 4.49 51.95 -10.08
C SER A 758 3.94 50.56 -10.43
N TYR A 759 4.80 49.54 -10.54
CA TYR A 759 4.43 48.20 -11.01
C TYR A 759 5.31 47.14 -10.36
N ARG A 760 4.74 45.99 -10.02
CA ARG A 760 5.48 44.75 -9.79
C ARG A 760 5.36 43.90 -11.05
N TRP A 761 6.49 43.43 -11.57
CA TRP A 761 6.55 42.47 -12.66
C TRP A 761 7.05 41.13 -12.11
N GLN A 762 6.26 40.07 -12.23
CA GLN A 762 6.60 38.73 -11.76
C GLN A 762 6.62 37.78 -12.96
N ASN A 763 7.70 37.01 -13.08
CA ASN A 763 7.89 36.02 -14.13
C ASN A 763 8.20 34.68 -13.47
N MET A 764 7.49 33.64 -13.87
CA MET A 764 7.60 32.31 -13.27
C MET A 764 7.80 31.26 -14.36
N GLY A 765 8.65 30.28 -14.07
CA GLY A 765 8.82 29.08 -14.88
C GLY A 765 8.84 27.85 -13.97
N ILE A 766 8.07 26.83 -14.32
CA ILE A 766 8.07 25.53 -13.62
C ILE A 766 8.17 24.43 -14.67
N PHE A 767 9.06 23.47 -14.43
CA PHE A 767 9.18 22.24 -15.21
C PHE A 767 9.00 21.03 -14.29
N VAL A 768 8.14 20.10 -14.68
CA VAL A 768 7.85 18.85 -13.96
C VAL A 768 8.08 17.66 -14.89
N VAL A 769 8.65 16.58 -14.34
CA VAL A 769 8.69 15.25 -14.94
C VAL A 769 8.16 14.25 -13.92
N ASP A 770 7.32 13.32 -14.35
CA ASP A 770 6.72 12.26 -13.56
C ASP A 770 6.76 10.95 -14.38
N ASP A 771 7.58 10.00 -13.96
CA ASP A 771 7.78 8.67 -14.57
C ASP A 771 7.13 7.62 -13.68
N LYS A 772 6.02 7.02 -14.15
CA LYS A 772 5.27 6.00 -13.43
C LYS A 772 5.34 4.67 -14.14
N GLN A 773 5.57 3.62 -13.39
CA GLN A 773 5.61 2.23 -13.84
C GLN A 773 4.58 1.47 -13.02
N TYR A 774 3.75 0.65 -13.68
CA TYR A 774 2.72 -0.16 -13.05
C TYR A 774 2.90 -1.63 -13.46
N ALA A 775 2.89 -2.54 -12.49
CA ALA A 775 3.04 -3.97 -12.68
C ALA A 775 2.09 -4.73 -11.75
N ASN A 776 0.94 -5.15 -12.30
CA ASN A 776 -0.07 -5.89 -11.55
C ASN A 776 -0.09 -7.34 -12.07
N ASP A 777 -0.04 -8.32 -11.16
CA ASP A 777 -0.13 -9.74 -11.46
C ASP A 777 -1.34 -10.32 -10.70
N ASP A 778 -2.43 -10.57 -11.44
CA ASP A 778 -3.67 -11.17 -10.92
C ASP A 778 -3.73 -12.64 -11.34
N ILE A 779 -3.69 -13.54 -10.35
CA ILE A 779 -3.67 -14.99 -10.52
C ILE A 779 -4.87 -15.57 -9.79
N THR A 780 -5.77 -16.23 -10.51
CA THR A 780 -6.93 -16.93 -9.93
C THR A 780 -6.84 -18.43 -10.24
N PHE A 781 -6.74 -19.25 -9.18
CA PHE A 781 -6.57 -20.70 -9.24
C PHE A 781 -7.80 -21.42 -8.68
N ASP A 782 -8.42 -22.26 -9.51
CA ASP A 782 -9.54 -23.16 -9.16
C ASP A 782 -8.98 -24.55 -8.79
N GLN A 783 -9.16 -24.95 -7.53
CA GLN A 783 -8.66 -26.23 -7.00
C GLN A 783 -9.45 -27.46 -7.50
N LEU A 784 -10.68 -27.27 -7.98
CA LEU A 784 -11.55 -28.35 -8.46
C LEU A 784 -11.31 -28.67 -9.94
N SER A 785 -11.03 -27.65 -10.76
CA SER A 785 -10.71 -27.83 -12.18
C SER A 785 -9.20 -27.86 -12.48
N LEU A 786 -8.35 -27.50 -11.51
CA LEU A 786 -6.91 -27.26 -11.68
C LEU A 786 -6.60 -26.21 -12.75
N ALA A 787 -7.52 -25.26 -12.96
CA ALA A 787 -7.37 -24.18 -13.91
C ALA A 787 -6.76 -22.94 -13.25
N GLU A 788 -5.70 -22.43 -13.85
CA GLU A 788 -5.07 -21.16 -13.50
C GLU A 788 -5.47 -20.10 -14.54
N ASN A 789 -5.95 -18.95 -14.06
CA ASN A 789 -6.22 -17.77 -14.88
C ASN A 789 -5.23 -16.68 -14.47
N VAL A 790 -4.34 -16.28 -15.39
CA VAL A 790 -3.29 -15.29 -15.13
C VAL A 790 -3.53 -14.05 -15.98
N ALA A 791 -3.76 -12.92 -15.32
CA ALA A 791 -3.87 -11.59 -15.93
C ALA A 791 -2.70 -10.72 -15.45
N LEU A 792 -1.65 -10.66 -16.28
CA LEU A 792 -0.51 -9.78 -16.09
C LEU A 792 -0.81 -8.42 -16.75
N TRP A 793 -0.63 -7.32 -16.02
CA TRP A 793 -0.70 -5.94 -16.52
C TRP A 793 0.64 -5.25 -16.37
N ARG A 794 1.16 -4.65 -17.46
CA ARG A 794 2.37 -3.82 -17.44
C ARG A 794 2.12 -2.53 -18.20
N GLN A 795 2.39 -1.39 -17.54
CA GLN A 795 2.17 -0.07 -18.08
C GLN A 795 3.26 0.90 -17.63
N GLN A 796 3.67 1.84 -18.49
CA GLN A 796 4.53 2.97 -18.11
C GLN A 796 3.93 4.28 -18.62
N GLU A 797 3.77 5.26 -17.72
CA GLU A 797 3.38 6.63 -18.06
C GLU A 797 4.54 7.59 -17.83
N LEU A 798 5.02 8.25 -18.89
CA LEU A 798 5.94 9.39 -18.78
C LEU A 798 5.18 10.68 -19.02
N LYS A 799 5.09 11.52 -17.98
CA LYS A 799 4.39 12.81 -17.99
C LYS A 799 5.38 13.96 -17.84
N THR A 800 5.19 15.03 -18.61
CA THR A 800 5.97 16.27 -18.49
C THR A 800 5.07 17.50 -18.56
N GLU A 801 5.40 18.52 -17.77
CA GLU A 801 4.70 19.81 -17.75
C GLU A 801 5.72 20.95 -17.74
N LEU A 802 5.52 21.94 -18.61
CA LEU A 802 6.24 23.21 -18.62
C LEU A 802 5.24 24.36 -18.53
N ILE A 803 5.24 25.09 -17.41
CA ILE A 803 4.47 26.34 -17.23
C ILE A 803 5.41 27.53 -17.31
N LEU A 804 5.05 28.54 -18.11
CA LEU A 804 5.67 29.86 -18.15
C LEU A 804 4.59 30.93 -17.93
N ARG A 805 4.71 31.74 -16.85
CA ARG A 805 3.75 32.80 -16.51
C ARG A 805 4.45 34.16 -16.39
N SER A 806 3.88 35.21 -16.98
CA SER A 806 4.31 36.59 -16.78
C SER A 806 3.14 37.46 -16.31
N THR A 807 3.33 38.19 -15.21
CA THR A 807 2.28 38.93 -14.51
C THR A 807 2.75 40.34 -14.18
N LEU A 808 1.96 41.35 -14.55
CA LEU A 808 2.17 42.77 -14.26
C LEU A 808 1.07 43.25 -13.30
N GLU A 809 1.45 43.53 -12.06
CA GLU A 809 0.58 44.12 -11.03
C GLU A 809 0.90 45.62 -10.92
N ALA A 810 -0.09 46.50 -11.07
CA ALA A 810 0.13 47.92 -10.81
C ALA A 810 0.04 48.21 -9.30
N GLN A 811 0.95 49.04 -8.80
CA GLN A 811 0.90 49.57 -7.42
C GLN A 811 -0.45 50.26 -7.21
N LYS A 812 -1.18 49.88 -6.14
CA LYS A 812 -2.54 50.34 -5.84
C LYS A 812 -2.62 51.87 -5.86
N LYS A 813 -3.24 52.42 -6.89
CA LYS A 813 -3.42 53.86 -7.06
C LYS A 813 -4.85 54.22 -6.65
N GLU A 814 -4.96 55.01 -5.58
CA GLU A 814 -6.23 55.31 -4.94
C GLU A 814 -6.95 54.00 -4.51
N SER A 815 -8.10 53.70 -5.09
CA SER A 815 -8.91 52.53 -4.75
C SER A 815 -8.71 51.32 -5.68
N ILE A 816 -7.99 51.46 -6.80
CA ILE A 816 -7.91 50.43 -7.85
C ILE A 816 -6.48 49.84 -7.93
N ALA A 817 -6.40 48.52 -8.00
CA ALA A 817 -5.18 47.78 -8.31
C ALA A 817 -5.47 46.79 -9.46
N PRO A 818 -5.12 47.13 -10.72
CA PRO A 818 -5.22 46.21 -11.84
C PRO A 818 -4.01 45.27 -11.92
N ARG A 819 -4.27 44.04 -12.37
CA ARG A 819 -3.29 43.02 -12.73
C ARG A 819 -3.56 42.56 -14.16
N LEU A 820 -2.50 42.34 -14.92
CA LEU A 820 -2.55 41.76 -16.27
C LEU A 820 -1.54 40.63 -16.35
N GLY A 821 -1.78 39.62 -17.17
CA GLY A 821 -0.74 38.63 -17.44
C GLY A 821 -1.10 37.60 -18.50
N ILE A 822 -0.13 36.72 -18.71
CA ILE A 822 -0.19 35.60 -19.64
C ILE A 822 0.40 34.36 -18.96
N GLU A 823 -0.24 33.20 -19.15
CA GLU A 823 0.32 31.89 -18.83
C GLU A 823 0.37 31.07 -20.12
N VAL A 824 1.48 30.39 -20.38
CA VAL A 824 1.60 29.36 -21.42
C VAL A 824 1.98 28.07 -20.70
N ALA A 825 1.26 27.00 -20.98
CA ALA A 825 1.53 25.67 -20.44
C ALA A 825 1.62 24.66 -21.58
N GLU A 826 2.66 23.83 -21.56
CA GLU A 826 2.79 22.64 -22.39
C GLU A 826 2.74 21.43 -21.47
N ASN A 827 1.73 20.58 -21.64
CA ASN A 827 1.58 19.31 -20.95
C ASN A 827 1.76 18.19 -21.98
N ARG A 828 2.48 17.11 -21.61
CA ARG A 828 2.58 15.90 -22.41
C ARG A 828 2.47 14.64 -21.54
N MET A 829 1.90 13.60 -22.11
CA MET A 829 1.95 12.23 -21.60
C MET A 829 2.29 11.28 -22.75
N GLN A 830 3.13 10.30 -22.46
CA GLN A 830 3.22 9.05 -23.20
C GLN A 830 2.83 7.92 -22.25
N SER A 831 1.89 7.06 -22.66
CA SER A 831 1.52 5.82 -21.95
C SER A 831 1.83 4.64 -22.85
N GLU A 832 2.74 3.75 -22.43
CA GLU A 832 2.93 2.43 -23.04
C GLU A 832 2.22 1.35 -22.21
N VAL A 833 1.58 0.39 -22.88
CA VAL A 833 0.88 -0.75 -22.28
C VAL A 833 1.28 -2.03 -22.99
N ASP A 834 1.62 -3.09 -22.26
CA ASP A 834 1.94 -4.40 -22.84
C ASP A 834 0.67 -5.25 -23.01
N LEU A 835 0.28 -5.53 -24.25
CA LEU A 835 -0.87 -6.37 -24.60
C LEU A 835 -0.46 -7.85 -24.62
N ILE A 836 -0.24 -8.43 -23.45
CA ILE A 836 0.37 -9.77 -23.28
C ILE A 836 -0.43 -10.88 -24.00
N ALA A 837 -1.76 -10.81 -24.04
CA ALA A 837 -2.61 -11.76 -24.77
C ALA A 837 -2.56 -11.61 -26.31
N GLN A 838 -2.05 -10.49 -26.84
CA GLN A 838 -2.00 -10.19 -28.28
C GLN A 838 -0.57 -10.08 -28.84
N GLY A 839 0.46 -10.05 -27.98
CA GLY A 839 1.87 -10.07 -28.37
C GLY A 839 2.41 -8.74 -28.90
N GLY A 840 1.97 -7.60 -28.33
CA GLY A 840 2.41 -6.27 -28.75
C GLY A 840 2.35 -5.22 -27.65
N LYS A 841 2.67 -3.97 -28.00
CA LYS A 841 2.51 -2.78 -27.16
C LYS A 841 1.45 -1.85 -27.75
N GLU A 842 0.62 -1.29 -26.91
CA GLU A 842 -0.19 -0.11 -27.22
C GLU A 842 0.50 1.14 -26.70
N VAL A 843 0.49 2.23 -27.47
CA VAL A 843 1.11 3.50 -27.07
C VAL A 843 0.13 4.64 -27.34
N THR A 844 -0.17 5.42 -26.30
CA THR A 844 -0.99 6.63 -26.38
C THR A 844 -0.11 7.83 -26.08
N ASN A 845 -0.05 8.81 -26.98
CA ASN A 845 0.63 10.08 -26.75
C ASN A 845 -0.41 11.20 -26.69
N VAL A 846 -0.38 12.02 -25.65
CA VAL A 846 -1.29 13.17 -25.45
C VAL A 846 -0.45 14.42 -25.24
N ALA A 847 -0.76 15.50 -25.95
CA ALA A 847 -0.13 16.80 -25.76
C ALA A 847 -1.17 17.93 -25.71
N GLU A 848 -1.13 18.78 -24.66
CA GLU A 848 -1.87 20.05 -24.61
C GLU A 848 -0.88 21.21 -24.71
N LEU A 849 -1.03 22.07 -25.72
CA LEU A 849 -0.48 23.42 -25.68
C LEU A 849 -1.60 24.39 -25.32
N ARG A 850 -1.49 25.03 -24.15
CA ARG A 850 -2.46 26.00 -23.61
C ARG A 850 -1.85 27.38 -23.47
N ALA A 851 -2.62 28.40 -23.80
CA ALA A 851 -2.33 29.80 -23.51
C ALA A 851 -3.53 30.46 -22.80
N GLU A 852 -3.29 31.10 -21.66
CA GLU A 852 -4.24 31.97 -20.97
C GLU A 852 -3.78 33.43 -21.02
N VAL A 853 -4.69 34.35 -21.32
CA VAL A 853 -4.50 35.79 -21.13
C VAL A 853 -5.53 36.28 -20.11
N PHE A 854 -5.07 36.90 -19.02
CA PHE A 854 -5.92 37.29 -17.90
C PHE A 854 -5.76 38.77 -17.52
N ALA A 855 -6.87 39.36 -17.07
CA ALA A 855 -6.93 40.71 -16.54
C ALA A 855 -7.82 40.74 -15.29
N ASP A 856 -7.29 41.26 -14.18
CA ASP A 856 -8.00 41.40 -12.92
C ASP A 856 -8.01 42.85 -12.44
N ILE A 857 -9.08 43.25 -11.77
CA ILE A 857 -9.25 44.59 -11.19
C ILE A 857 -9.75 44.42 -9.75
N SER A 858 -8.85 44.65 -8.79
CA SER A 858 -9.22 44.80 -7.38
C SER A 858 -9.67 46.25 -7.11
N TYR A 859 -10.91 46.44 -6.66
CA TYR A 859 -11.49 47.74 -6.35
C TYR A 859 -11.93 47.86 -4.88
N THR A 860 -11.49 48.95 -4.24
CA THR A 860 -11.80 49.29 -2.85
C THR A 860 -12.90 50.34 -2.81
N HIS A 861 -14.15 49.91 -2.62
CA HIS A 861 -15.30 50.81 -2.49
C HIS A 861 -15.23 51.61 -1.18
N SER A 862 -14.79 50.96 -0.09
CA SER A 862 -14.59 51.58 1.23
C SER A 862 -13.63 50.76 2.10
N HIS A 863 -13.31 51.25 3.30
CA HIS A 863 -12.56 50.51 4.33
C HIS A 863 -13.26 49.23 4.86
N SER A 864 -14.45 48.90 4.36
CA SER A 864 -15.19 47.69 4.72
C SER A 864 -15.81 46.96 3.53
N LEU A 865 -15.61 47.42 2.29
CA LEU A 865 -16.18 46.82 1.09
C LEU A 865 -15.16 46.83 -0.06
N SER A 866 -14.82 45.64 -0.56
CA SER A 866 -13.91 45.44 -1.69
C SER A 866 -14.49 44.43 -2.67
N SER A 867 -14.29 44.65 -3.97
CA SER A 867 -14.63 43.70 -5.04
C SER A 867 -13.41 43.39 -5.89
N GLU A 868 -13.33 42.16 -6.36
CA GLU A 868 -12.37 41.71 -7.39
C GLU A 868 -13.18 41.33 -8.63
N PHE A 869 -12.74 41.80 -9.80
CA PHE A 869 -13.31 41.43 -11.10
C PHE A 869 -12.17 40.89 -11.98
N GLY A 870 -12.21 39.60 -12.30
CA GLY A 870 -11.26 38.92 -13.18
C GLY A 870 -11.92 38.50 -14.49
N LEU A 871 -11.15 38.48 -15.56
CA LEU A 871 -11.53 37.86 -16.83
C LEU A 871 -10.30 37.21 -17.46
N THR A 872 -10.34 35.89 -17.59
CA THR A 872 -9.36 35.11 -18.35
C THR A 872 -9.97 34.63 -19.66
N TYR A 873 -9.19 34.69 -20.74
CA TYR A 873 -9.44 33.94 -21.96
C TYR A 873 -8.41 32.80 -22.03
N GLU A 874 -8.89 31.56 -22.02
CA GLU A 874 -8.09 30.37 -22.30
C GLU A 874 -8.26 29.98 -23.77
N THR A 875 -7.19 29.53 -24.40
CA THR A 875 -7.26 28.66 -25.56
C THR A 875 -6.25 27.52 -25.41
N SER A 876 -6.63 26.31 -25.85
CA SER A 876 -5.73 25.17 -25.90
C SER A 876 -5.94 24.37 -27.17
N LYS A 877 -4.88 23.70 -27.62
CA LYS A 877 -4.95 22.61 -28.60
C LYS A 877 -4.51 21.34 -27.88
N ILE A 878 -5.35 20.30 -27.94
CA ILE A 878 -5.02 18.95 -27.46
C ILE A 878 -4.87 18.07 -28.69
N ASP A 879 -3.73 17.39 -28.78
CA ASP A 879 -3.41 16.39 -29.79
C ASP A 879 -3.24 15.03 -29.11
N VAL A 880 -3.83 13.99 -29.71
CA VAL A 880 -3.84 12.62 -29.21
C VAL A 880 -3.45 11.69 -30.36
N ASP A 881 -2.25 11.12 -30.30
CA ASP A 881 -1.80 10.08 -31.23
C ASP A 881 -2.05 8.71 -30.56
N ALA A 882 -2.91 7.88 -31.14
CA ALA A 882 -3.44 6.67 -30.49
C ALA A 882 -3.87 5.59 -31.53
N ALA A 883 -4.84 4.74 -31.18
CA ALA A 883 -5.49 3.83 -32.14
C ALA A 883 -6.40 4.58 -33.13
N GLU A 884 -7.00 5.69 -32.69
CA GLU A 884 -7.63 6.71 -33.54
C GLU A 884 -7.04 8.07 -33.15
N ASP A 885 -6.47 8.80 -34.11
CA ASP A 885 -5.83 10.10 -33.84
C ASP A 885 -6.90 11.20 -33.71
N GLU A 886 -6.86 11.98 -32.63
CA GLU A 886 -7.79 13.10 -32.41
C GLU A 886 -7.06 14.41 -32.07
N SER A 887 -7.48 15.51 -32.71
CA SER A 887 -6.96 16.85 -32.47
C SER A 887 -8.11 17.83 -32.24
N GLN A 888 -8.24 18.35 -31.04
CA GLN A 888 -9.27 19.30 -30.64
C GLN A 888 -8.68 20.68 -30.28
N SER A 889 -9.39 21.74 -30.67
CA SER A 889 -9.02 23.13 -30.34
C SER A 889 -10.13 23.77 -29.53
N LEU A 890 -9.79 24.20 -28.31
CA LEU A 890 -10.71 24.67 -27.29
C LEU A 890 -10.46 26.14 -26.98
N SER A 891 -11.51 26.85 -26.55
CA SER A 891 -11.39 28.22 -26.05
C SER A 891 -12.52 28.57 -25.08
N TYR A 892 -12.15 29.24 -23.99
CA TYR A 892 -13.06 29.51 -22.87
C TYR A 892 -12.91 30.94 -22.36
N TRP A 893 -14.04 31.56 -22.03
CA TRP A 893 -14.06 32.78 -21.24
C TRP A 893 -14.33 32.40 -19.79
N LYS A 894 -13.42 32.76 -18.88
CA LYS A 894 -13.52 32.52 -17.43
C LYS A 894 -13.74 33.87 -16.71
N PRO A 895 -14.96 34.44 -16.73
CA PRO A 895 -15.30 35.59 -15.90
C PRO A 895 -15.32 35.21 -14.41
N ARG A 896 -14.86 36.14 -13.58
CA ARG A 896 -14.78 36.00 -12.13
C ARG A 896 -15.17 37.30 -11.44
N TRP A 897 -16.06 37.21 -10.46
CA TRP A 897 -16.45 38.31 -9.59
C TRP A 897 -16.47 37.83 -8.14
N GLN A 898 -15.75 38.53 -7.27
CA GLN A 898 -15.76 38.32 -5.83
C GLN A 898 -16.08 39.65 -5.15
N THR A 899 -16.80 39.62 -4.03
CA THR A 899 -17.00 40.81 -3.18
C THR A 899 -16.98 40.42 -1.72
N SER A 900 -16.20 41.16 -0.93
CA SER A 900 -16.07 40.99 0.51
C SER A 900 -16.54 42.24 1.23
N TRP A 901 -17.47 42.06 2.15
CA TRP A 901 -18.07 43.11 2.96
C TRP A 901 -17.90 42.82 4.46
N THR A 902 -17.51 43.83 5.22
CA THR A 902 -17.33 43.76 6.68
C THR A 902 -18.30 44.74 7.35
N PRO A 903 -19.62 44.44 7.41
CA PRO A 903 -20.65 45.38 7.85
C PRO A 903 -20.48 45.90 9.29
N LYS A 904 -19.82 45.10 10.15
CA LYS A 904 -19.46 45.46 11.52
C LYS A 904 -18.18 44.74 11.93
N LYS A 905 -17.46 45.27 12.93
CA LYS A 905 -16.31 44.56 13.52
C LYS A 905 -16.76 43.17 13.97
N GLY A 906 -16.07 42.13 13.48
CA GLY A 906 -16.41 40.74 13.80
C GLY A 906 -17.44 40.08 12.87
N THR A 907 -17.85 40.69 11.75
CA THR A 907 -18.67 40.00 10.74
C THR A 907 -18.14 40.24 9.34
N SER A 908 -18.00 39.18 8.56
CA SER A 908 -17.71 39.20 7.13
C SER A 908 -18.86 38.55 6.36
N LEU A 909 -19.22 39.11 5.22
CA LEU A 909 -20.11 38.51 4.23
C LEU A 909 -19.42 38.59 2.87
N ASN A 910 -19.37 37.47 2.18
CA ASN A 910 -18.68 37.35 0.91
C ASN A 910 -19.63 36.79 -0.15
N TRP A 911 -19.42 37.20 -1.38
CA TRP A 911 -20.10 36.66 -2.56
C TRP A 911 -19.06 36.31 -3.62
N LEU A 912 -19.33 35.23 -4.34
CA LEU A 912 -18.52 34.72 -5.43
C LEU A 912 -19.42 34.37 -6.60
N ALA A 913 -19.03 34.78 -7.80
CA ALA A 913 -19.61 34.37 -9.07
C ALA A 913 -18.46 34.10 -10.03
N GLU A 914 -18.19 32.85 -10.37
CA GLU A 914 -17.05 32.52 -11.24
C GLU A 914 -17.35 31.32 -12.15
N HIS A 915 -16.79 31.38 -13.35
CA HIS A 915 -16.80 30.29 -14.31
C HIS A 915 -15.40 29.68 -14.39
N ARG A 916 -15.29 28.41 -14.01
CA ARG A 916 -14.06 27.62 -13.97
C ARG A 916 -14.13 26.52 -15.03
N VAL A 917 -12.98 26.10 -15.51
CA VAL A 917 -12.84 24.99 -16.45
C VAL A 917 -11.79 24.04 -15.88
N SER A 918 -12.18 22.79 -15.66
CA SER A 918 -11.38 21.75 -15.01
C SER A 918 -10.14 21.39 -15.83
N GLN A 919 -9.22 20.59 -15.26
CA GLN A 919 -8.13 19.97 -16.03
C GLN A 919 -8.53 18.55 -16.41
N LEU A 920 -8.19 18.13 -17.64
CA LEU A 920 -8.28 16.72 -18.02
C LEU A 920 -7.07 15.95 -17.49
N ASN A 921 -7.30 14.75 -16.99
CA ASN A 921 -6.23 13.81 -16.69
C ASN A 921 -5.88 13.06 -17.97
N PHE A 922 -4.60 13.07 -18.37
CA PHE A 922 -4.22 12.47 -19.65
C PHE A 922 -4.29 10.93 -19.63
N SER A 923 -4.30 10.31 -18.44
CA SER A 923 -4.57 8.88 -18.28
C SER A 923 -5.94 8.46 -18.83
N ASP A 924 -6.94 9.35 -18.79
CA ASP A 924 -8.31 9.05 -19.24
C ASP A 924 -8.42 8.96 -20.78
N PHE A 925 -7.36 9.34 -21.50
CA PHE A 925 -7.20 9.17 -22.94
C PHE A 925 -6.50 7.85 -23.31
N ALA A 926 -5.97 7.10 -22.34
CA ALA A 926 -5.18 5.90 -22.54
C ALA A 926 -5.80 4.66 -21.88
N ARG A 927 -5.33 3.47 -22.29
CA ARG A 927 -5.73 2.20 -21.66
C ARG A 927 -5.11 2.05 -20.26
N SER A 928 -5.81 1.39 -19.36
CA SER A 928 -5.35 1.06 -18.00
C SER A 928 -6.13 -0.13 -17.44
N VAL A 929 -5.83 -0.59 -16.22
CA VAL A 929 -6.61 -1.62 -15.52
C VAL A 929 -6.72 -1.38 -14.01
N ASP A 930 -7.95 -1.31 -13.49
CA ASP A 930 -8.25 -1.64 -12.10
C ASP A 930 -8.16 -3.16 -11.90
N ALA A 931 -7.03 -3.58 -11.33
CA ALA A 931 -6.81 -4.98 -10.99
C ALA A 931 -7.42 -5.33 -9.62
N GLY A 932 -7.87 -4.36 -8.81
CA GLY A 932 -8.49 -4.63 -7.50
C GLY A 932 -9.88 -5.26 -7.63
N ASP A 933 -10.77 -4.58 -8.33
CA ASP A 933 -12.17 -4.98 -8.53
C ASP A 933 -12.45 -5.60 -9.93
N GLY A 934 -11.45 -5.63 -10.83
CA GLY A 934 -11.50 -6.31 -12.13
C GLY A 934 -12.03 -5.45 -13.28
N ARG A 935 -11.58 -4.20 -13.40
CA ARG A 935 -12.04 -3.21 -14.40
C ARG A 935 -10.89 -2.47 -15.09
N ASN A 936 -10.41 -2.99 -16.22
CA ASN A 936 -9.74 -2.25 -17.30
C ASN A 936 -10.25 -0.74 -17.43
N GLN A 937 -9.55 0.33 -17.93
CA GLN A 937 -10.18 1.55 -18.56
C GLN A 937 -9.84 1.78 -20.05
N ALA A 938 -10.82 2.39 -20.72
CA ALA A 938 -10.80 3.02 -22.03
C ALA A 938 -10.15 4.39 -22.00
N GLY A 939 -9.21 4.57 -22.92
CA GLY A 939 -8.94 5.88 -23.45
C GLY A 939 -10.14 6.42 -24.21
N ASN A 940 -10.53 7.65 -23.91
CA ASN A 940 -11.49 8.42 -24.70
C ASN A 940 -10.78 9.65 -25.26
N THR A 941 -10.49 9.62 -26.56
CA THR A 941 -9.71 10.65 -27.26
C THR A 941 -10.44 12.01 -27.32
N GLY A 942 -11.77 11.98 -27.30
CA GLY A 942 -12.66 13.13 -27.48
C GLY A 942 -13.07 13.85 -26.19
N LEU A 943 -12.43 13.51 -25.05
CA LEU A 943 -12.68 14.11 -23.74
C LEU A 943 -12.49 15.63 -23.76
N LYS A 944 -13.46 16.35 -23.19
CA LYS A 944 -13.44 17.81 -23.02
C LYS A 944 -13.42 18.18 -21.55
N PRO A 945 -12.74 19.27 -21.15
CA PRO A 945 -12.77 19.75 -19.78
C PRO A 945 -14.19 20.15 -19.32
N GLU A 946 -14.61 19.68 -18.15
CA GLU A 946 -15.86 20.16 -17.51
C GLU A 946 -15.79 21.68 -17.25
N GLN A 947 -16.93 22.36 -17.43
CA GLN A 947 -17.10 23.78 -17.15
C GLN A 947 -18.05 24.00 -15.97
N THR A 948 -17.54 24.42 -14.81
CA THR A 948 -18.34 24.76 -13.62
C THR A 948 -18.60 26.27 -13.54
N THR A 949 -19.87 26.68 -13.45
CA THR A 949 -20.26 28.06 -13.10
C THR A 949 -20.80 28.09 -11.68
N GLU A 950 -20.07 28.66 -10.73
CA GLU A 950 -20.44 28.74 -9.31
C GLU A 950 -21.02 30.11 -8.94
N LEU A 951 -22.16 30.12 -8.24
CA LEU A 951 -22.60 31.21 -7.38
C LEU A 951 -22.53 30.77 -5.92
N ALA A 952 -21.81 31.51 -5.09
CA ALA A 952 -21.70 31.24 -3.66
C ALA A 952 -21.81 32.49 -2.80
N THR A 953 -22.27 32.31 -1.56
CA THR A 953 -22.21 33.33 -0.51
C THR A 953 -21.66 32.72 0.78
N GLN A 954 -20.77 33.43 1.46
CA GLN A 954 -20.17 33.00 2.72
C GLN A 954 -20.31 34.07 3.80
N TYR A 955 -21.11 33.76 4.82
CA TYR A 955 -21.22 34.53 6.05
C TYR A 955 -20.22 34.01 7.08
N GLN A 956 -19.55 34.91 7.80
CA GLN A 956 -18.73 34.55 8.96
C GLN A 956 -18.91 35.57 10.09
N TRP A 957 -19.07 35.09 11.32
CA TRP A 957 -19.27 35.91 12.51
C TRP A 957 -18.42 35.44 13.70
N TYR A 958 -17.77 36.40 14.34
CA TYR A 958 -16.97 36.27 15.54
C TYR A 958 -17.77 36.73 16.76
N PHE A 959 -17.94 35.84 17.73
CA PHE A 959 -18.60 36.13 19.00
C PHE A 959 -17.63 36.22 20.18
N SER A 960 -16.41 35.67 20.04
CA SER A 960 -15.29 35.88 20.96
C SER A 960 -13.97 35.99 20.18
N GLU A 961 -12.80 35.74 20.80
CA GLU A 961 -11.51 35.83 20.11
C GLU A 961 -11.21 34.60 19.25
N ARG A 962 -11.58 33.40 19.71
CA ARG A 962 -11.44 32.13 18.97
C ARG A 962 -12.80 31.60 18.50
N GLY A 963 -13.87 31.93 19.22
CA GLY A 963 -15.24 31.49 18.92
C GLY A 963 -15.85 32.17 17.70
N ASN A 964 -16.22 31.37 16.69
CA ASN A 964 -16.77 31.85 15.42
C ASN A 964 -17.76 30.87 14.78
N VAL A 965 -18.60 31.40 13.88
CA VAL A 965 -19.50 30.64 12.99
C VAL A 965 -19.18 31.05 11.55
N LYS A 966 -18.97 30.09 10.65
CA LYS A 966 -18.87 30.28 9.18
C LYS A 966 -19.93 29.44 8.49
N VAL A 967 -20.64 30.04 7.52
CA VAL A 967 -21.60 29.35 6.66
C VAL A 967 -21.32 29.73 5.22
N LYS A 968 -20.91 28.78 4.37
CA LYS A 968 -20.94 28.90 2.90
C LYS A 968 -22.23 28.25 2.39
N LEU A 969 -22.94 28.92 1.49
CA LEU A 969 -23.97 28.33 0.64
C LEU A 969 -23.50 28.48 -0.82
N PHE A 970 -23.70 27.46 -1.64
CA PHE A 970 -23.33 27.51 -3.06
C PHE A 970 -24.31 26.76 -3.96
N HIS A 971 -24.37 27.19 -5.22
CA HIS A 971 -25.05 26.51 -6.32
C HIS A 971 -24.16 26.61 -7.56
N GLN A 972 -24.06 25.52 -8.30
CA GLN A 972 -23.20 25.34 -9.46
C GLN A 972 -24.01 24.81 -10.63
N TRP A 973 -23.75 25.36 -11.82
CA TRP A 973 -24.17 24.78 -13.09
C TRP A 973 -22.93 24.22 -13.77
N GLN A 974 -22.89 22.90 -13.97
CA GLN A 974 -21.80 22.18 -14.60
C GLN A 974 -22.18 21.81 -16.03
N LYS A 975 -21.21 21.83 -16.94
CA LYS A 975 -21.37 21.48 -18.36
C LYS A 975 -20.27 20.54 -18.80
N ASP A 976 -20.59 19.67 -19.73
CA ASP A 976 -19.68 18.63 -20.24
C ASP A 976 -19.16 17.73 -19.10
N VAL A 977 -20.03 17.41 -18.14
CA VAL A 977 -19.73 16.64 -16.92
C VAL A 977 -19.13 15.28 -17.27
N LEU A 978 -18.10 14.88 -16.52
CA LEU A 978 -17.39 13.62 -16.70
C LEU A 978 -17.98 12.53 -15.79
N GLU A 979 -18.53 11.48 -16.40
CA GLU A 979 -19.12 10.31 -15.72
C GLU A 979 -18.76 9.03 -16.51
N HIS A 980 -18.83 7.87 -15.85
CA HIS A 980 -18.54 6.59 -16.51
C HIS A 980 -19.79 6.01 -17.16
N ILE A 981 -19.71 5.77 -18.47
CA ILE A 981 -20.80 5.20 -19.28
C ILE A 981 -20.35 3.95 -20.00
N ALA A 982 -21.31 3.12 -20.44
CA ALA A 982 -21.02 1.97 -21.29
C ALA A 982 -20.69 2.43 -22.72
N PHE A 983 -19.61 1.88 -23.28
CA PHE A 983 -19.21 2.05 -24.68
C PHE A 983 -19.64 0.84 -25.51
N THR A 984 -19.53 -0.38 -24.98
CA THR A 984 -20.13 -1.61 -25.55
C THR A 984 -20.81 -2.43 -24.43
N GLN A 985 -21.11 -3.73 -24.64
CA GLN A 985 -21.86 -4.53 -23.66
C GLN A 985 -21.02 -5.10 -22.51
N SER A 986 -19.73 -5.33 -22.73
CA SER A 986 -18.77 -5.75 -21.70
C SER A 986 -18.01 -4.57 -21.10
N SER A 987 -18.32 -3.34 -21.51
CA SER A 987 -17.29 -2.32 -21.64
C SER A 987 -17.76 -0.86 -21.46
N GLY A 988 -16.98 -0.06 -20.73
CA GLY A 988 -17.24 1.35 -20.43
C GLY A 988 -16.07 2.30 -20.59
N GLY A 989 -16.24 3.53 -20.13
CA GLY A 989 -15.22 4.58 -20.18
C GLY A 989 -15.69 5.87 -19.53
N LEU A 990 -14.75 6.75 -19.17
CA LEU A 990 -15.08 8.14 -18.83
C LEU A 990 -15.45 8.89 -20.11
N ALA A 991 -16.50 9.70 -20.07
CA ALA A 991 -16.93 10.53 -21.20
C ALA A 991 -17.58 11.84 -20.73
N ASN A 992 -17.80 12.78 -21.64
CA ASN A 992 -18.66 13.94 -21.38
C ASN A 992 -20.13 13.54 -21.55
N VAL A 993 -20.91 13.62 -20.47
CA VAL A 993 -22.20 12.95 -20.36
C VAL A 993 -23.40 13.92 -20.33
N GLY A 994 -23.19 15.18 -19.94
CA GLY A 994 -24.24 16.20 -20.02
C GLY A 994 -23.96 17.50 -19.26
N ASP A 995 -25.03 18.25 -19.00
CA ASP A 995 -25.05 19.36 -18.03
C ASP A 995 -25.66 18.88 -16.71
N ALA A 996 -25.16 19.36 -15.57
CA ALA A 996 -25.68 19.04 -14.24
C ALA A 996 -25.89 20.29 -13.37
N ARG A 997 -26.61 20.14 -12.25
CA ARG A 997 -26.60 21.12 -11.16
C ARG A 997 -26.08 20.47 -9.88
N PHE A 998 -25.25 21.21 -9.15
CA PHE A 998 -24.70 20.80 -7.86
C PHE A 998 -24.85 21.93 -6.85
N TRP A 999 -25.20 21.62 -5.60
CA TRP A 999 -25.37 22.64 -4.56
C TRP A 999 -25.12 22.09 -3.17
N GLY A 1000 -24.90 23.01 -2.23
CA GLY A 1000 -24.64 22.60 -0.86
C GLY A 1000 -24.48 23.75 0.12
N SER A 1001 -24.26 23.35 1.37
CA SER A 1001 -23.95 24.20 2.49
C SER A 1001 -22.80 23.63 3.31
N HIS A 1002 -21.88 24.50 3.73
CA HIS A 1002 -20.78 24.18 4.61
C HIS A 1002 -20.86 25.02 5.88
N LEU A 1003 -20.89 24.36 7.04
CA LEU A 1003 -21.05 24.97 8.36
C LEU A 1003 -19.82 24.64 9.22
N GLU A 1004 -19.02 25.65 9.55
CA GLU A 1004 -17.98 25.55 10.57
C GLU A 1004 -18.41 26.32 11.82
N VAL A 1005 -18.26 25.74 13.00
CA VAL A 1005 -18.44 26.43 14.28
C VAL A 1005 -17.32 26.07 15.24
N ALA A 1006 -16.64 27.08 15.78
CA ALA A 1006 -15.68 26.92 16.87
C ALA A 1006 -16.21 27.59 18.14
N PHE A 1007 -16.10 26.92 19.28
CA PHE A 1007 -16.53 27.36 20.60
C PHE A 1007 -15.34 27.42 21.56
N GLU A 1008 -15.18 28.54 22.26
CA GLU A 1008 -14.32 28.60 23.45
C GLU A 1008 -15.07 28.03 24.65
N LEU A 1009 -14.49 27.03 25.30
CA LEU A 1009 -15.09 26.39 26.48
C LEU A 1009 -14.65 27.03 27.80
N SER A 1010 -13.96 28.17 27.78
CA SER A 1010 -13.39 28.86 28.95
C SER A 1010 -14.32 29.05 30.16
N PRO A 1011 -15.66 29.25 30.03
CA PRO A 1011 -16.57 29.27 31.19
C PRO A 1011 -16.71 27.93 31.95
N ILE A 1012 -16.20 26.83 31.38
CA ILE A 1012 -16.27 25.46 31.88
C ILE A 1012 -14.85 24.89 32.06
N LEU A 1013 -13.96 25.16 31.11
CA LEU A 1013 -12.60 24.64 31.03
C LEU A 1013 -11.69 25.64 30.29
N ASP A 1014 -10.75 26.25 31.02
CA ASP A 1014 -9.77 27.18 30.45
C ASP A 1014 -8.94 26.52 29.33
N ASN A 1015 -8.62 27.29 28.29
CA ASN A 1015 -7.81 26.85 27.14
C ASN A 1015 -8.32 25.59 26.42
N ALA A 1016 -9.61 25.27 26.54
CA ALA A 1016 -10.28 24.27 25.72
C ALA A 1016 -11.06 24.91 24.55
N LEU A 1017 -10.94 24.28 23.38
CA LEU A 1017 -11.62 24.61 22.13
C LEU A 1017 -12.45 23.40 21.68
N PHE A 1018 -13.65 23.65 21.18
CA PHE A 1018 -14.46 22.63 20.52
C PHE A 1018 -14.92 23.12 19.15
N GLU A 1019 -14.69 22.31 18.13
CA GLU A 1019 -14.91 22.66 16.72
C GLU A 1019 -15.85 21.63 16.10
N ILE A 1020 -16.74 22.10 15.23
CA ILE A 1020 -17.67 21.29 14.44
C ILE A 1020 -17.55 21.76 12.99
N SER A 1021 -17.41 20.81 12.07
CA SER A 1021 -17.57 21.03 10.63
C SER A 1021 -18.68 20.12 10.12
N TYR A 1022 -19.64 20.66 9.37
CA TYR A 1022 -20.72 19.89 8.75
C TYR A 1022 -20.94 20.36 7.31
N GLU A 1023 -20.89 19.39 6.39
CA GLU A 1023 -21.18 19.58 4.98
C GLU A 1023 -22.49 18.88 4.59
N HIS A 1024 -23.28 19.57 3.78
CA HIS A 1024 -24.42 19.01 3.06
C HIS A 1024 -24.29 19.34 1.58
N LYS A 1025 -24.39 18.34 0.70
CA LYS A 1025 -24.16 18.42 -0.76
C LYS A 1025 -25.22 17.59 -1.49
N ASN A 1026 -25.71 18.07 -2.63
CA ASN A 1026 -26.65 17.33 -3.48
C ASN A 1026 -26.55 17.74 -4.96
N SER A 1027 -26.98 16.83 -5.85
CA SER A 1027 -27.02 17.01 -7.31
C SER A 1027 -28.43 16.82 -7.92
N ASP A 1028 -28.54 17.26 -9.17
CA ASP A 1028 -29.65 17.13 -10.11
C ASP A 1028 -29.02 16.88 -11.49
N PHE A 1029 -29.02 15.61 -11.92
CA PHE A 1029 -28.33 15.11 -13.11
C PHE A 1029 -29.02 13.88 -13.69
N ASP A 1030 -29.54 13.98 -14.91
CA ASP A 1030 -30.11 12.85 -15.66
C ASP A 1030 -28.98 11.97 -16.23
N ASN A 1031 -28.55 10.94 -15.47
CA ASN A 1031 -27.54 10.00 -15.97
C ASN A 1031 -28.13 9.14 -17.12
N PRO A 1032 -27.53 9.07 -18.32
CA PRO A 1032 -28.10 8.39 -19.48
C PRO A 1032 -28.13 6.85 -19.36
N SER A 1033 -27.58 6.26 -18.30
CA SER A 1033 -27.88 4.86 -17.92
C SER A 1033 -29.29 4.67 -17.33
N GLY A 1034 -30.00 5.76 -17.00
CA GLY A 1034 -31.31 5.75 -16.34
C GLY A 1034 -31.28 5.37 -14.85
N ARG A 1035 -30.12 5.00 -14.29
CA ARG A 1035 -30.01 4.40 -12.95
C ARG A 1035 -29.98 5.40 -11.78
N THR A 1036 -29.70 6.68 -12.04
CA THR A 1036 -29.50 7.70 -10.99
C THR A 1036 -29.87 9.11 -11.48
N GLU A 1037 -30.46 9.92 -10.58
CA GLU A 1037 -30.74 11.35 -10.75
C GLU A 1037 -29.60 12.23 -10.17
N ARG A 1038 -28.42 11.62 -9.90
CA ARG A 1038 -27.30 12.22 -9.17
C ARG A 1038 -25.94 11.85 -9.77
N LEU A 1039 -25.02 12.81 -9.66
CA LEU A 1039 -23.58 12.64 -9.90
C LEU A 1039 -22.89 11.61 -8.98
N SER A 1040 -21.80 11.03 -9.47
CA SER A 1040 -20.80 10.23 -8.74
C SER A 1040 -19.94 11.07 -7.77
N ASN A 1041 -19.14 10.38 -6.96
CA ASN A 1041 -17.99 10.89 -6.21
C ASN A 1041 -18.27 12.09 -5.28
N TYR A 1042 -19.38 12.06 -4.52
CA TYR A 1042 -19.53 12.97 -3.38
C TYR A 1042 -20.28 12.33 -2.20
N ILE A 1043 -19.78 12.61 -0.98
CA ILE A 1043 -20.52 12.34 0.25
C ILE A 1043 -21.63 13.40 0.41
N PRO A 1044 -22.93 13.03 0.48
CA PRO A 1044 -24.02 14.00 0.59
C PRO A 1044 -24.11 14.70 1.94
N ASP A 1045 -23.75 14.01 3.03
CA ASP A 1045 -23.76 14.54 4.39
C ASP A 1045 -22.51 14.06 5.12
N TRP A 1046 -21.67 14.99 5.61
CA TRP A 1046 -20.45 14.68 6.35
C TRP A 1046 -20.32 15.55 7.60
N ILE A 1047 -19.89 14.96 8.72
CA ILE A 1047 -19.66 15.68 9.97
C ILE A 1047 -18.33 15.32 10.61
N TRP A 1048 -17.61 16.33 11.08
CA TRP A 1048 -16.36 16.25 11.82
C TRP A 1048 -16.45 17.09 13.08
N MET A 1049 -15.85 16.61 14.18
CA MET A 1049 -15.73 17.37 15.42
C MET A 1049 -14.34 17.21 16.03
N ASN A 1050 -13.79 18.28 16.57
CA ASN A 1050 -12.51 18.27 17.26
C ASN A 1050 -12.64 18.94 18.63
N PHE A 1051 -12.19 18.25 19.68
CA PHE A 1051 -11.99 18.80 21.01
C PHE A 1051 -10.49 18.86 21.30
N ARG A 1052 -9.98 20.01 21.73
CA ARG A 1052 -8.61 20.13 22.24
C ARG A 1052 -8.56 20.97 23.51
N HIS A 1053 -7.74 20.54 24.47
CA HIS A 1053 -7.45 21.26 25.71
C HIS A 1053 -5.95 21.39 25.89
N ASP A 1054 -5.44 22.62 25.85
CA ASP A 1054 -4.05 22.94 26.16
C ASP A 1054 -3.89 23.24 27.66
N ILE A 1055 -2.83 22.73 28.29
CA ILE A 1055 -2.56 22.89 29.72
C ILE A 1055 -1.20 23.58 29.89
N PRO A 1056 -1.12 24.92 29.79
CA PRO A 1056 0.14 25.65 29.65
C PRO A 1056 1.13 25.40 30.80
N ARG A 1057 0.61 25.23 32.02
CA ARG A 1057 1.39 24.92 33.24
C ARG A 1057 2.31 23.70 33.09
N TYR A 1058 1.94 22.73 32.25
CA TYR A 1058 2.70 21.50 32.04
C TYR A 1058 3.32 21.41 30.64
N LYS A 1059 3.27 22.47 29.82
CA LYS A 1059 3.65 22.44 28.39
C LYS A 1059 3.06 21.23 27.63
N SER A 1060 1.81 20.86 27.94
CA SER A 1060 1.15 19.67 27.38
C SER A 1060 -0.26 19.98 26.93
N SER A 1061 -0.78 19.17 26.00
CA SER A 1061 -2.18 19.21 25.57
C SER A 1061 -2.69 17.81 25.27
N TRP A 1062 -4.01 17.68 25.15
CA TRP A 1062 -4.67 16.48 24.65
C TRP A 1062 -5.91 16.86 23.85
N GLY A 1063 -6.41 15.92 23.06
CA GLY A 1063 -7.62 16.12 22.30
C GLY A 1063 -8.28 14.83 21.82
N LEU A 1064 -9.50 14.98 21.32
CA LEU A 1064 -10.33 13.93 20.76
C LEU A 1064 -10.94 14.44 19.45
N GLU A 1065 -10.79 13.63 18.40
CA GLU A 1065 -11.30 13.90 17.06
C GLU A 1065 -12.36 12.84 16.72
N TYR A 1066 -13.49 13.29 16.17
CA TYR A 1066 -14.63 12.46 15.79
C TYR A 1066 -14.93 12.66 14.31
N TRP A 1067 -15.01 11.56 13.57
CA TRP A 1067 -15.51 11.52 12.20
C TRP A 1067 -16.86 10.83 12.16
N GLY A 1068 -17.79 11.39 11.39
CA GLY A 1068 -19.08 10.79 11.12
C GLY A 1068 -19.01 9.44 10.41
N ASP A 1069 -20.16 8.78 10.42
CA ASP A 1069 -20.55 7.84 9.39
C ASP A 1069 -20.77 8.56 8.05
N TYR A 1070 -20.58 7.84 6.96
CA TYR A 1070 -20.75 8.38 5.60
C TYR A 1070 -21.21 7.32 4.60
N THR A 1071 -21.66 7.75 3.44
CA THR A 1071 -21.92 6.92 2.27
C THR A 1071 -21.58 7.72 1.02
N GLU A 1072 -20.78 7.13 0.15
CA GLU A 1072 -20.18 7.74 -1.04
C GLU A 1072 -20.50 6.86 -2.26
N PRO A 1073 -21.27 7.37 -3.25
CA PRO A 1073 -21.65 6.61 -4.44
C PRO A 1073 -20.71 6.86 -5.61
N PHE A 1074 -20.40 5.80 -6.35
CA PHE A 1074 -19.69 5.81 -7.62
C PHE A 1074 -20.52 5.04 -8.65
N PHE A 1075 -20.85 5.67 -9.78
CA PHE A 1075 -21.63 5.05 -10.84
C PHE A 1075 -20.72 4.67 -12.01
N TYR A 1076 -20.80 3.40 -12.43
CA TYR A 1076 -20.04 2.87 -13.57
C TYR A 1076 -20.97 2.30 -14.64
N ALA A 1077 -20.40 2.05 -15.82
CA ALA A 1077 -21.08 1.48 -16.98
C ALA A 1077 -22.01 0.29 -16.66
N HIS A 1078 -21.52 -0.67 -15.86
CA HIS A 1078 -22.22 -1.92 -15.54
C HIS A 1078 -22.39 -2.19 -14.04
N GLU A 1079 -21.93 -1.28 -13.16
CA GLU A 1079 -22.07 -1.42 -11.71
C GLU A 1079 -22.32 -0.09 -10.99
N THR A 1080 -22.73 -0.15 -9.73
CA THR A 1080 -22.77 0.98 -8.80
C THR A 1080 -22.07 0.58 -7.51
N LEU A 1081 -21.01 1.29 -7.15
CA LEU A 1081 -20.25 1.08 -5.93
C LEU A 1081 -20.69 2.09 -4.87
N LEU A 1082 -21.17 1.59 -3.72
CA LEU A 1082 -21.39 2.36 -2.51
C LEU A 1082 -20.26 2.07 -1.52
N VAL A 1083 -19.54 3.10 -1.10
CA VAL A 1083 -18.54 3.03 -0.02
C VAL A 1083 -19.14 3.66 1.23
N GLN A 1084 -19.21 2.91 2.33
CA GLN A 1084 -19.73 3.37 3.62
C GLN A 1084 -18.67 3.22 4.70
N GLY A 1085 -18.58 4.16 5.62
CA GLY A 1085 -17.73 4.03 6.81
C GLY A 1085 -18.47 4.37 8.09
N ASN A 1086 -18.08 3.75 9.20
CA ASN A 1086 -18.70 3.98 10.51
C ASN A 1086 -18.24 5.29 11.18
N LYS A 1087 -18.93 5.66 12.25
CA LYS A 1087 -18.50 6.70 13.20
C LYS A 1087 -17.16 6.30 13.82
N ARG A 1088 -16.16 7.18 13.79
CA ARG A 1088 -14.77 6.86 14.20
C ARG A 1088 -14.24 7.91 15.17
N LEU A 1089 -13.44 7.46 16.13
CA LEU A 1089 -12.75 8.29 17.12
C LEU A 1089 -11.23 8.16 17.01
N LYS A 1090 -10.55 9.28 17.24
CA LYS A 1090 -9.10 9.40 17.40
C LYS A 1090 -8.81 10.23 18.64
N GLY A 1091 -7.69 9.95 19.32
CA GLY A 1091 -7.24 10.71 20.49
C GLY A 1091 -5.74 10.95 20.46
N PHE A 1092 -5.28 12.05 21.04
CA PHE A 1092 -3.85 12.34 21.18
C PHE A 1092 -3.52 12.98 22.53
N ILE A 1093 -2.27 12.82 22.95
CA ILE A 1093 -1.63 13.54 24.05
C ILE A 1093 -0.25 13.99 23.56
N GLU A 1094 0.09 15.26 23.71
CA GLU A 1094 1.41 15.80 23.34
C GLU A 1094 2.01 16.68 24.44
N SER A 1095 3.33 16.73 24.50
CA SER A 1095 4.08 17.49 25.50
C SER A 1095 5.41 18.01 24.96
N SER A 1096 5.80 19.21 25.41
CA SER A 1096 7.12 19.81 25.14
C SER A 1096 7.83 20.22 26.44
N LEU A 1097 7.69 19.39 27.49
CA LEU A 1097 8.32 19.63 28.80
C LEU A 1097 9.84 19.88 28.70
N LEU A 1098 10.52 19.11 27.84
CA LEU A 1098 11.92 19.29 27.49
C LEU A 1098 12.08 20.41 26.45
N ASP A 1099 12.97 21.37 26.70
CA ASP A 1099 13.22 22.46 25.75
C ASP A 1099 13.82 21.92 24.44
N GLY A 1100 13.28 22.37 23.31
CA GLY A 1100 13.67 21.89 21.98
C GLY A 1100 13.09 20.53 21.57
N VAL A 1101 12.31 19.84 22.41
CA VAL A 1101 11.71 18.52 22.10
C VAL A 1101 10.18 18.53 22.27
N LYS A 1102 9.46 18.07 21.24
CA LYS A 1102 8.05 17.66 21.33
C LYS A 1102 7.96 16.14 21.33
N LEU A 1103 7.11 15.56 22.16
CA LEU A 1103 6.64 14.18 22.06
C LEU A 1103 5.12 14.16 21.89
N ARG A 1104 4.58 13.33 21.00
CA ARG A 1104 3.14 13.08 20.83
C ARG A 1104 2.88 11.58 20.79
N PHE A 1105 1.88 11.15 21.56
CA PHE A 1105 1.25 9.85 21.42
C PHE A 1105 -0.16 10.03 20.86
N GLU A 1106 -0.54 9.22 19.89
CA GLU A 1106 -1.81 9.31 19.17
C GLU A 1106 -2.37 7.91 18.90
N VAL A 1107 -3.69 7.78 19.00
CA VAL A 1107 -4.44 6.54 18.76
C VAL A 1107 -5.55 6.84 17.76
N THR A 1108 -5.48 6.24 16.58
CA THR A 1108 -6.50 6.25 15.54
C THR A 1108 -7.46 5.08 15.73
N HIS A 1109 -8.67 5.17 15.15
CA HIS A 1109 -9.68 4.12 15.16
C HIS A 1109 -9.95 3.50 16.56
N MET A 1110 -10.04 4.35 17.60
CA MET A 1110 -10.19 3.93 19.01
C MET A 1110 -11.40 3.01 19.27
N ASN A 1111 -12.41 3.06 18.41
CA ASN A 1111 -13.63 2.26 18.47
C ASN A 1111 -13.76 1.24 17.32
N THR A 1112 -12.66 0.92 16.64
CA THR A 1112 -12.55 0.13 15.40
C THR A 1112 -13.21 0.82 14.19
N GLY A 1113 -12.45 1.06 13.14
CA GLY A 1113 -12.96 1.44 11.83
C GLY A 1113 -13.63 0.26 11.14
N ARG A 1114 -14.83 0.46 10.62
CA ARG A 1114 -15.54 -0.51 9.79
C ARG A 1114 -15.99 0.20 8.51
N PHE A 1115 -15.65 -0.39 7.38
CA PHE A 1115 -15.95 0.14 6.06
C PHE A 1115 -16.67 -0.94 5.26
N ILE A 1116 -17.83 -0.63 4.71
CA ILE A 1116 -18.62 -1.55 3.88
C ILE A 1116 -18.56 -1.04 2.45
N ARG A 1117 -18.17 -1.90 1.51
CA ARG A 1117 -18.35 -1.66 0.08
C ARG A 1117 -19.48 -2.54 -0.42
N THR A 1118 -20.40 -1.97 -1.19
CA THR A 1118 -21.43 -2.72 -1.92
C THR A 1118 -21.30 -2.36 -3.40
N ARG A 1119 -20.99 -3.32 -4.26
CA ARG A 1119 -21.07 -3.18 -5.73
C ARG A 1119 -22.33 -3.86 -6.20
N THR A 1120 -23.30 -3.11 -6.73
CA THR A 1120 -24.50 -3.67 -7.36
C THR A 1120 -24.24 -3.76 -8.87
N PHE A 1121 -24.34 -4.96 -9.45
CA PHE A 1121 -24.08 -5.21 -10.88
C PHE A 1121 -25.38 -5.16 -11.70
N TYR A 1122 -25.29 -4.66 -12.94
CA TYR A 1122 -26.45 -4.42 -13.82
C TYR A 1122 -26.30 -5.04 -15.21
N SER A 1123 -27.38 -5.63 -15.70
CA SER A 1123 -27.61 -5.92 -17.11
C SER A 1123 -28.73 -4.99 -17.59
N ASP A 1124 -28.44 -4.11 -18.55
CA ASP A 1124 -29.27 -2.94 -18.89
C ASP A 1124 -29.61 -2.10 -17.64
N GLU A 1125 -30.89 -1.82 -17.38
CA GLU A 1125 -31.40 -1.17 -16.16
C GLU A 1125 -31.57 -2.15 -14.98
N LEU A 1126 -31.37 -3.45 -15.19
CA LEU A 1126 -31.76 -4.51 -14.25
C LEU A 1126 -30.59 -4.93 -13.36
N ALA A 1127 -30.71 -4.70 -12.04
CA ALA A 1127 -29.78 -5.26 -11.06
C ALA A 1127 -29.82 -6.80 -11.08
N ILE A 1128 -28.66 -7.44 -11.24
CA ILE A 1128 -28.51 -8.90 -11.37
C ILE A 1128 -27.91 -9.56 -10.11
N GLY A 1129 -27.12 -8.83 -9.32
CA GLY A 1129 -26.51 -9.29 -8.08
C GLY A 1129 -25.67 -8.21 -7.40
N GLU A 1130 -25.11 -8.51 -6.22
CA GLU A 1130 -24.30 -7.57 -5.44
C GLU A 1130 -23.05 -8.23 -4.82
N GLU A 1131 -21.90 -7.57 -4.84
CA GLU A 1131 -20.72 -7.91 -4.02
C GLU A 1131 -20.69 -7.00 -2.77
N VAL A 1132 -20.74 -7.57 -1.57
CA VAL A 1132 -20.68 -6.83 -0.29
C VAL A 1132 -19.42 -7.20 0.49
N ALA A 1133 -18.44 -6.29 0.54
CA ALA A 1133 -17.19 -6.44 1.26
C ALA A 1133 -17.19 -5.65 2.59
N ASP A 1134 -17.14 -6.37 3.70
CA ASP A 1134 -17.18 -5.87 5.08
C ASP A 1134 -15.76 -5.80 5.66
N ARG A 1135 -15.13 -4.62 5.55
CA ARG A 1135 -13.71 -4.35 5.84
C ARG A 1135 -13.54 -3.81 7.26
N THR A 1136 -12.54 -4.28 8.02
CA THR A 1136 -12.28 -3.79 9.39
C THR A 1136 -10.84 -3.33 9.60
N HIS A 1137 -10.68 -2.16 10.24
CA HIS A 1137 -9.43 -1.54 10.63
C HIS A 1137 -9.45 -1.34 12.15
N LYS A 1138 -8.50 -1.93 12.88
CA LYS A 1138 -8.42 -1.83 14.35
C LYS A 1138 -7.63 -0.58 14.76
N ALA A 1139 -7.51 -0.34 16.07
CA ALA A 1139 -6.78 0.82 16.58
C ALA A 1139 -5.28 0.74 16.26
N GLU A 1140 -4.70 1.86 15.83
CA GLU A 1140 -3.28 2.01 15.46
C GLU A 1140 -2.62 2.98 16.46
N TYR A 1141 -1.34 2.79 16.75
CA TYR A 1141 -0.63 3.51 17.81
C TYR A 1141 0.57 4.28 17.25
N ARG A 1142 0.56 5.60 17.42
CA ARG A 1142 1.55 6.51 16.82
C ARG A 1142 2.34 7.24 17.90
N LEU A 1143 3.66 7.16 17.84
CA LEU A 1143 4.58 7.92 18.68
C LEU A 1143 5.46 8.81 17.78
N SER A 1144 5.35 10.11 17.93
CA SER A 1144 6.14 11.09 17.16
C SER A 1144 7.00 11.94 18.10
N LEU A 1145 8.28 12.10 17.74
CA LEU A 1145 9.28 12.94 18.39
C LEU A 1145 9.73 14.03 17.40
N TRP A 1146 9.80 15.28 17.85
CA TRP A 1146 10.43 16.35 17.09
C TRP A 1146 11.52 16.99 17.94
N TYR A 1147 12.73 17.11 17.40
CA TYR A 1147 13.86 17.84 18.00
C TYR A 1147 14.20 19.08 17.16
N ARG A 1148 14.51 20.19 17.83
CA ARG A 1148 14.94 21.46 17.19
C ARG A 1148 16.31 21.91 17.68
N PHE A 1149 17.02 22.61 16.79
CA PHE A 1149 18.30 23.26 17.04
C PHE A 1149 18.44 24.57 16.26
#